data_AF-A0A932CYA1-F1
#
_entry.id   AF-A0A932CYA1-F1
#
_cell.length_a   1.000
_cell.length_b   1.000
_cell.length_c   1.000
_cell.angle_alpha   90.00
_cell.angle_beta   90.00
_cell.angle_gamma   90.00
#
_symmetry.space_group_name_H-M   'P 1'
#
loop_
_entity.id
_entity.type
_entity.pdbx_description
1 polymer ?
#
loop_
_entity_poly.entity_id
_entity_poly.type
_entity_poly.pdbx_seq_one_letter_code
_entity_poly.pdbx_strand_id
1 'polypeptide(L)'
;MRAPCITGALWLFGLVSCGPGAPSALTVTVEDGGGGPVFLARVEIDGPGGVDADLTGGEGISRFEGLASGRTLVSAALEPLCPSQAEVDLGPGQDGAVTLVLVDRLDLGPDLGQIGFGKTVDVTADVRCGRDPVSWELLEGDPALVSFDGPVANVQTMPLETVVDLDDRPGVVPVGPAASQRLRLRATVGSAGAADEIEVTAAPRAGGVFQVATGADLYLNGGATGPYSFELVDTPDGSASQLEDAASRTPRLRPDLFGTYRVRESVGGVEMDLEAGRYDEVPRDCGRVDCHPSEAEGFALTAHATTFDRALAGELGPSFDERCTLCHSVGSDPVVFMGGFDDVAAARGYEIEVPSDVTAVPSKVRVLANIWCTSCHGPGRIIPRDDSWEWGAKYSAGVCAQCHDGAPQAATRVAEWRRAKMSRFSLDPDDPAVQRGCARCHSAQGFVAWQRSGSVAALPDMRTAQPITCAACHDAHSSGRAQLRVAGGEEGSLALCATCHAAQASPEVPQDRDERRAPHAPQGEIVLEAGSPHSFADACAVCHMAGEDPLVGRHTFAMRDPERVPNGAACTGCHPGATDLDSFLALGDWDGDGAREAHVEEVDGLIDRLEDDVTNVANDLESDACGGREPAGVGESAGRIVLVDGAGLDLGDCNGDGRIGADESSAVLPADQGDLYEAAFALLEATRDGSHGLHDPVGQPRGLQRAITSFGRSPAPAWDRR
;
A
#
# COMPACT_ATOMS: atom_id res chain seq x y z
N MET A 1 -22.29 103.28 -2.51
CA MET A 1 -23.47 103.91 -3.15
C MET A 1 -24.70 103.11 -2.76
N ARG A 2 -25.72 103.82 -2.23
CA ARG A 2 -27.16 103.50 -2.11
C ARG A 2 -27.62 102.02 -2.25
N ALA A 3 -28.01 101.40 -1.12
CA ALA A 3 -29.40 101.19 -0.63
C ALA A 3 -30.48 100.59 -1.59
N PRO A 4 -31.67 100.15 -1.09
CA PRO A 4 -32.19 98.77 -1.19
C PRO A 4 -33.65 98.71 -1.73
N CYS A 5 -34.31 97.54 -1.67
CA CYS A 5 -35.79 97.38 -1.62
C CYS A 5 -36.09 96.21 -0.66
N ILE A 6 -36.60 96.38 0.57
CA ILE A 6 -37.95 96.78 1.05
C ILE A 6 -39.06 95.72 0.78
N THR A 7 -39.29 94.94 1.83
CA THR A 7 -40.53 94.45 2.48
C THR A 7 -41.89 94.47 1.76
N GLY A 8 -42.66 93.39 1.96
CA GLY A 8 -44.13 93.39 1.90
C GLY A 8 -44.74 92.06 2.35
N ALA A 9 -45.60 92.11 3.38
CA ALA A 9 -46.25 90.97 4.05
C ALA A 9 -47.65 90.67 3.48
N LEU A 10 -48.12 89.41 3.54
CA LEU A 10 -49.36 88.97 4.23
C LEU A 10 -49.75 87.53 3.85
N TRP A 11 -50.44 86.90 4.80
CA TRP A 11 -50.93 85.53 4.91
C TRP A 11 -51.77 84.98 3.76
N LEU A 12 -51.49 83.72 3.38
CA LEU A 12 -52.43 82.79 2.75
C LEU A 12 -52.09 81.38 3.24
N PHE A 13 -53.10 80.68 3.78
CA PHE A 13 -53.06 79.25 4.09
C PHE A 13 -52.76 78.47 2.79
N GLY A 14 -51.49 78.20 2.56
CA GLY A 14 -51.03 77.24 1.56
C GLY A 14 -50.58 75.99 2.29
N LEU A 15 -51.18 74.86 1.96
CA LEU A 15 -50.58 73.55 2.17
C LEU A 15 -49.09 73.68 1.81
N VAL A 16 -48.20 73.59 2.79
CA VAL A 16 -46.78 73.39 2.53
C VAL A 16 -46.69 72.00 1.92
N SER A 17 -46.82 71.94 0.60
CA SER A 17 -46.24 70.85 -0.17
C SER A 17 -44.78 70.85 0.21
N CYS A 18 -44.36 69.86 1.01
CA CYS A 18 -42.95 69.53 1.10
C CYS A 18 -42.47 69.43 -0.36
N GLY A 19 -41.47 70.24 -0.73
CA GLY A 19 -40.76 70.00 -1.99
C GLY A 19 -40.24 68.56 -1.97
N PRO A 20 -40.06 67.91 -3.14
CA PRO A 20 -39.48 66.57 -3.17
C PRO A 20 -38.21 66.58 -2.30
N GLY A 21 -38.19 65.73 -1.27
CA GLY A 21 -37.03 65.61 -0.39
C GLY A 21 -35.77 65.38 -1.22
N ALA A 22 -34.63 65.91 -0.78
CA ALA A 22 -33.37 65.69 -1.48
C ALA A 22 -33.17 64.17 -1.71
N PRO A 23 -32.78 63.75 -2.92
CA PRO A 23 -32.58 62.34 -3.23
C PRO A 23 -31.51 61.73 -2.32
N SER A 24 -31.75 60.51 -1.86
CA SER A 24 -30.83 59.76 -1.01
C SER A 24 -30.06 58.72 -1.85
N ALA A 25 -28.87 58.32 -1.39
CA ALA A 25 -28.15 57.19 -1.98
C ALA A 25 -28.03 56.04 -0.97
N LEU A 26 -27.92 54.81 -1.46
CA LEU A 26 -27.66 53.63 -0.65
C LEU A 26 -26.51 52.83 -1.26
N THR A 27 -25.49 52.54 -0.46
CA THR A 27 -24.44 51.59 -0.80
C THR A 27 -24.75 50.23 -0.18
N VAL A 28 -24.84 49.20 -1.00
CA VAL A 28 -25.04 47.82 -0.57
C VAL A 28 -23.75 47.06 -0.80
N THR A 29 -23.18 46.52 0.28
CA THR A 29 -22.06 45.57 0.20
C THR A 29 -22.61 44.18 0.42
N VAL A 30 -22.25 43.23 -0.44
CA VAL A 30 -22.61 41.81 -0.31
C VAL A 30 -21.34 41.02 -0.04
N GLU A 31 -21.34 40.30 1.07
CA GLU A 31 -20.22 39.49 1.53
C GLU A 31 -20.65 38.02 1.70
N ASP A 32 -19.70 37.10 1.66
CA ASP A 32 -19.90 35.70 2.02
C ASP A 32 -19.80 35.51 3.54
N GLY A 33 -20.04 34.29 4.02
CA GLY A 33 -19.93 33.95 5.45
C GLY A 33 -18.53 34.18 6.05
N GLY A 34 -17.47 34.27 5.22
CA GLY A 34 -16.10 34.56 5.60
C GLY A 34 -15.72 36.06 5.52
N GLY A 35 -16.64 36.92 5.08
CA GLY A 35 -16.41 38.36 4.87
C GLY A 35 -15.73 38.70 3.54
N GLY A 36 -15.64 37.75 2.61
CA GLY A 36 -15.18 37.98 1.24
C GLY A 36 -16.27 38.62 0.38
N PRO A 37 -15.94 39.47 -0.61
CA PRO A 37 -16.94 40.12 -1.45
C PRO A 37 -17.62 39.13 -2.40
N VAL A 38 -18.96 39.19 -2.52
CA VAL A 38 -19.72 38.35 -3.44
C VAL A 38 -20.02 39.11 -4.74
N PHE A 39 -19.46 38.62 -5.84
CA PHE A 39 -19.66 39.18 -7.18
C PHE A 39 -20.94 38.63 -7.84
N LEU A 40 -21.61 39.46 -8.66
CA LEU A 40 -22.85 39.11 -9.39
C LEU A 40 -24.03 38.74 -8.49
N ALA A 41 -24.01 39.10 -7.21
CA ALA A 41 -25.18 39.00 -6.37
C ALA A 41 -26.24 39.97 -6.90
N ARG A 42 -27.45 39.48 -7.13
CA ARG A 42 -28.59 40.28 -7.51
C ARG A 42 -29.11 41.01 -6.28
N VAL A 43 -28.99 42.33 -6.28
CA VAL A 43 -29.45 43.20 -5.20
C VAL A 43 -30.75 43.89 -5.62
N GLU A 44 -31.79 43.73 -4.82
CA GLU A 44 -33.11 44.33 -5.03
C GLU A 44 -33.46 45.27 -3.89
N ILE A 45 -34.00 46.43 -4.26
CA ILE A 45 -34.47 47.46 -3.32
C ILE A 45 -35.99 47.58 -3.44
N ASP A 46 -36.68 47.14 -2.40
CA ASP A 46 -38.13 47.21 -2.31
C ASP A 46 -38.57 48.35 -1.37
N GLY A 47 -39.07 49.44 -1.95
CA GLY A 47 -39.38 50.69 -1.24
C GLY A 47 -39.96 51.80 -2.13
N PRO A 48 -40.30 52.97 -1.57
CA PRO A 48 -40.86 54.09 -2.33
C PRO A 48 -39.81 54.62 -3.33
N GLY A 49 -40.06 54.41 -4.63
CA GLY A 49 -39.10 54.72 -5.70
C GLY A 49 -38.16 53.57 -6.08
N GLY A 50 -38.55 52.32 -5.78
CA GLY A 50 -37.80 51.09 -6.06
C GLY A 50 -37.07 51.08 -7.41
N VAL A 51 -35.86 50.56 -7.40
CA VAL A 51 -34.96 50.45 -8.56
C VAL A 51 -34.92 49.00 -8.99
N ASP A 52 -34.96 48.75 -10.31
CA ASP A 52 -34.77 47.40 -10.86
C ASP A 52 -33.43 46.82 -10.36
N ALA A 53 -33.42 45.50 -10.15
CA ALA A 53 -32.31 44.77 -9.57
C ALA A 53 -30.95 45.12 -10.22
N ASP A 54 -29.93 45.36 -9.40
CA ASP A 54 -28.55 45.54 -9.86
C ASP A 54 -27.69 44.33 -9.49
N LEU A 55 -26.59 44.12 -10.22
CA LEU A 55 -25.61 43.09 -9.89
C LEU A 55 -24.41 43.73 -9.18
N THR A 56 -23.91 43.11 -8.12
CA THR A 56 -22.69 43.60 -7.45
C THR A 56 -21.49 43.59 -8.38
N GLY A 57 -20.66 44.63 -8.28
CA GLY A 57 -19.35 44.70 -8.94
C GLY A 57 -18.32 43.78 -8.28
N GLY A 58 -17.09 43.72 -8.80
CA GLY A 58 -16.03 42.82 -8.31
C GLY A 58 -15.57 43.06 -6.86
N GLU A 59 -15.98 44.18 -6.25
CA GLU A 59 -15.78 44.47 -4.83
C GLU A 59 -16.98 44.05 -3.96
N GLY A 60 -17.99 43.39 -4.52
CA GLY A 60 -19.22 43.03 -3.83
C GLY A 60 -20.15 44.22 -3.57
N ILE A 61 -19.93 45.36 -4.23
CA ILE A 61 -20.64 46.61 -3.94
C ILE A 61 -21.58 46.99 -5.09
N SER A 62 -22.80 47.43 -4.74
CA SER A 62 -23.74 48.15 -5.62
C SER A 62 -24.14 49.48 -4.98
N ARG A 63 -24.29 50.53 -5.79
CA ARG A 63 -24.70 51.86 -5.30
C ARG A 63 -25.96 52.31 -6.03
N PHE A 64 -26.98 52.63 -5.25
CA PHE A 64 -28.29 53.07 -5.74
C PHE A 64 -28.49 54.54 -5.39
N GLU A 65 -28.86 55.36 -6.37
CA GLU A 65 -29.07 56.80 -6.20
C GLU A 65 -30.54 57.16 -6.47
N GLY A 66 -30.99 58.29 -5.93
CA GLY A 66 -32.35 58.78 -6.20
C GLY A 66 -33.44 58.13 -5.36
N LEU A 67 -33.08 57.44 -4.28
CA LEU A 67 -34.03 56.75 -3.40
C LEU A 67 -34.85 57.76 -2.59
N ALA A 68 -36.16 57.52 -2.45
CA ALA A 68 -37.01 58.36 -1.61
C ALA A 68 -36.74 58.06 -0.13
N SER A 69 -36.97 59.07 0.72
CA SER A 69 -36.84 58.89 2.16
C SER A 69 -37.88 57.92 2.72
N GLY A 70 -37.45 57.03 3.60
CA GLY A 70 -38.30 56.07 4.30
C GLY A 70 -37.63 54.71 4.48
N ARG A 71 -38.39 53.81 5.09
CA ARG A 71 -38.00 52.40 5.26
C ARG A 71 -37.97 51.69 3.92
N THR A 72 -36.85 51.06 3.67
CA THR A 72 -36.52 50.38 2.43
C THR A 72 -36.00 49.00 2.76
N LEU A 73 -36.57 47.96 2.15
CA LEU A 73 -36.06 46.59 2.29
C LEU A 73 -35.04 46.35 1.19
N VAL A 74 -33.85 45.92 1.57
CA VAL A 74 -32.76 45.58 0.66
C VAL A 74 -32.56 44.09 0.73
N SER A 75 -32.55 43.41 -0.40
CA SER A 75 -32.29 41.98 -0.48
C SER A 75 -31.18 41.68 -1.47
N ALA A 76 -30.40 40.64 -1.20
CA ALA A 76 -29.38 40.11 -2.09
C ALA A 76 -29.60 38.62 -2.28
N ALA A 77 -29.45 38.14 -3.52
CA ALA A 77 -29.55 36.73 -3.87
C ALA A 77 -28.52 36.36 -4.93
N LEU A 78 -27.88 35.21 -4.75
CA LEU A 78 -27.01 34.57 -5.73
C LEU A 78 -27.15 33.06 -5.54
N GLU A 79 -27.67 32.31 -6.51
CA GLU A 79 -27.61 30.85 -6.44
C GLU A 79 -26.16 30.41 -6.64
N PRO A 80 -25.61 29.47 -5.82
CA PRO A 80 -26.30 28.57 -4.88
C PRO A 80 -26.43 29.05 -3.42
N LEU A 81 -26.13 30.32 -3.09
CA LEU A 81 -26.15 30.85 -1.71
C LEU A 81 -27.57 31.19 -1.21
N CYS A 82 -27.70 31.28 0.11
CA CYS A 82 -28.92 31.73 0.77
C CYS A 82 -29.15 33.23 0.60
N PRO A 83 -30.37 33.66 0.22
CA PRO A 83 -30.69 35.07 0.10
C PRO A 83 -30.66 35.76 1.47
N SER A 84 -30.24 37.02 1.48
CA SER A 84 -30.12 37.83 2.68
C SER A 84 -30.87 39.15 2.51
N GLN A 85 -31.43 39.68 3.59
CA GLN A 85 -32.21 40.92 3.55
C GLN A 85 -32.02 41.76 4.81
N ALA A 86 -32.09 43.08 4.64
CA ALA A 86 -31.99 44.05 5.72
C ALA A 86 -32.90 45.26 5.45
N GLU A 87 -33.48 45.80 6.52
CA GLU A 87 -34.29 47.03 6.46
C GLU A 87 -33.40 48.23 6.75
N VAL A 88 -33.43 49.23 5.87
CA VAL A 88 -32.66 50.48 6.00
C VAL A 88 -33.63 51.65 5.99
N ASP A 89 -33.51 52.56 6.97
CA ASP A 89 -34.32 53.78 7.04
C ASP A 89 -33.51 54.96 6.48
N LEU A 90 -33.91 55.47 5.31
CA LEU A 90 -33.21 56.56 4.63
C LEU A 90 -33.89 57.89 4.97
N GLY A 91 -33.19 58.78 5.67
CA GLY A 91 -33.65 60.14 5.89
C GLY A 91 -33.53 61.01 4.63
N PRO A 92 -34.25 62.14 4.52
CA PRO A 92 -34.20 63.01 3.35
C PRO A 92 -32.78 63.52 3.07
N GLY A 93 -32.21 63.18 1.91
CA GLY A 93 -30.85 63.58 1.50
C GLY A 93 -29.72 62.92 2.29
N GLN A 94 -29.98 61.78 2.93
CA GLN A 94 -28.96 61.02 3.66
C GLN A 94 -28.48 59.83 2.84
N ASP A 95 -27.15 59.63 2.80
CA ASP A 95 -26.58 58.41 2.26
C ASP A 95 -26.65 57.29 3.31
N GLY A 96 -27.20 56.14 2.93
CA GLY A 96 -27.22 54.92 3.72
C GLY A 96 -26.16 53.92 3.27
N ALA A 97 -25.79 52.99 4.15
CA ALA A 97 -24.98 51.83 3.81
C ALA A 97 -25.51 50.58 4.51
N VAL A 98 -25.45 49.44 3.85
CA VAL A 98 -25.85 48.14 4.42
C VAL A 98 -24.96 47.03 3.90
N THR A 99 -24.60 46.11 4.78
CA THR A 99 -23.88 44.87 4.41
C THR A 99 -24.84 43.70 4.51
N LEU A 100 -24.95 42.91 3.45
CA LEU A 100 -25.72 41.67 3.39
C LEU A 100 -24.76 40.49 3.29
N VAL A 101 -24.94 39.49 4.15
CA VAL A 101 -24.11 38.28 4.15
C VAL A 101 -24.89 37.14 3.51
N LEU A 102 -24.36 36.57 2.43
CA LEU A 102 -24.85 35.36 1.80
C LEU A 102 -24.04 34.17 2.33
N VAL A 103 -24.71 33.08 2.69
CA VAL A 103 -24.08 31.86 3.20
C VAL A 103 -24.41 30.69 2.30
N ASP A 104 -23.56 29.67 2.26
CA ASP A 104 -23.88 28.45 1.50
C ASP A 104 -25.21 27.87 1.94
N ARG A 105 -26.00 27.47 0.94
CA ARG A 105 -27.33 26.92 1.14
C ARG A 105 -27.32 25.52 1.74
N LEU A 106 -26.25 24.79 1.49
CA LEU A 106 -26.01 23.43 1.92
C LEU A 106 -24.64 23.40 2.59
N ASP A 107 -24.57 22.75 3.75
CA ASP A 107 -23.35 22.54 4.52
C ASP A 107 -23.36 21.12 5.09
N LEU A 108 -22.34 20.33 4.78
CA LEU A 108 -22.13 18.99 5.32
C LEU A 108 -21.21 18.99 6.55
N GLY A 109 -20.59 20.13 6.87
CA GLY A 109 -19.54 20.24 7.88
C GLY A 109 -18.17 19.82 7.36
N PRO A 110 -17.16 19.73 8.25
CA PRO A 110 -15.81 19.32 7.87
C PRO A 110 -15.74 17.83 7.58
N ASP A 111 -14.73 17.43 6.81
CA ASP A 111 -14.40 16.03 6.58
C ASP A 111 -14.18 15.25 7.88
N LEU A 112 -14.55 13.97 7.85
CA LEU A 112 -14.53 13.06 8.99
C LEU A 112 -13.42 12.02 8.82
N GLY A 113 -12.19 12.43 9.11
CA GLY A 113 -10.99 11.69 8.72
C GLY A 113 -10.53 10.51 9.57
N GLN A 114 -11.15 10.31 10.74
CA GLN A 114 -10.62 9.42 11.78
C GLN A 114 -11.74 8.87 12.65
N ILE A 115 -12.81 8.38 12.01
CA ILE A 115 -14.03 7.95 12.73
C ILE A 115 -13.83 6.67 13.53
N GLY A 116 -12.84 5.87 13.16
CA GLY A 116 -12.54 4.56 13.73
C GLY A 116 -13.13 3.40 12.94
N PHE A 117 -12.58 2.21 13.15
CA PHE A 117 -13.09 0.96 12.54
C PHE A 117 -14.32 0.42 13.29
N GLY A 118 -15.24 -0.20 12.56
CA GLY A 118 -16.47 -0.77 13.13
C GLY A 118 -17.42 0.28 13.72
N LYS A 119 -17.35 1.53 13.27
CA LYS A 119 -18.15 2.65 13.79
C LYS A 119 -19.22 3.06 12.79
N THR A 120 -20.23 3.76 13.30
CA THR A 120 -21.30 4.36 12.49
C THR A 120 -21.35 5.85 12.77
N VAL A 121 -21.46 6.65 11.72
CA VAL A 121 -21.58 8.10 11.81
C VAL A 121 -22.72 8.59 10.91
N ASP A 122 -23.47 9.57 11.40
CA ASP A 122 -24.51 10.25 10.64
C ASP A 122 -23.94 11.57 10.10
N VAL A 123 -23.88 11.70 8.78
CA VAL A 123 -23.62 12.97 8.11
C VAL A 123 -24.97 13.62 7.82
N THR A 124 -25.21 14.80 8.39
CA THR A 124 -26.46 15.53 8.19
C THR A 124 -26.24 16.71 7.25
N ALA A 125 -26.97 16.74 6.14
CA ALA A 125 -27.04 17.89 5.26
C ALA A 125 -27.82 19.03 5.89
N ASP A 126 -27.13 20.10 6.30
CA ASP A 126 -27.76 21.30 6.83
C ASP A 126 -28.21 22.21 5.69
N VAL A 127 -29.51 22.18 5.41
CA VAL A 127 -30.14 23.06 4.41
C VAL A 127 -30.52 24.37 5.09
N ARG A 128 -29.62 25.36 5.01
CA ARG A 128 -29.76 26.64 5.73
C ARG A 128 -30.93 27.50 5.24
N CYS A 129 -31.36 27.32 3.98
CA CYS A 129 -32.52 28.00 3.42
C CYS A 129 -33.20 27.23 2.28
N GLY A 130 -34.49 27.54 2.09
CA GLY A 130 -35.37 26.81 1.19
C GLY A 130 -35.98 25.57 1.85
N ARG A 131 -36.75 24.79 1.08
CA ARG A 131 -37.40 23.54 1.54
C ARG A 131 -37.25 22.41 0.52
N ASP A 132 -36.27 22.54 -0.36
CA ASP A 132 -36.03 21.56 -1.39
C ASP A 132 -35.46 20.28 -0.77
N PRO A 133 -35.78 19.10 -1.32
CA PRO A 133 -35.24 17.84 -0.83
C PRO A 133 -33.73 17.76 -1.10
N VAL A 134 -33.02 17.07 -0.21
CA VAL A 134 -31.63 16.67 -0.39
C VAL A 134 -31.59 15.39 -1.22
N SER A 135 -30.69 15.33 -2.21
CA SER A 135 -30.30 14.11 -2.91
C SER A 135 -28.83 13.81 -2.63
N TRP A 136 -28.50 12.53 -2.48
CA TRP A 136 -27.12 12.08 -2.23
C TRP A 136 -26.56 11.28 -3.41
N GLU A 137 -25.25 11.41 -3.62
CA GLU A 137 -24.45 10.64 -4.57
C GLU A 137 -23.19 10.14 -3.86
N LEU A 138 -22.85 8.86 -4.02
CA LEU A 138 -21.56 8.31 -3.62
C LEU A 138 -20.57 8.49 -4.77
N LEU A 139 -19.56 9.33 -4.58
CA LEU A 139 -18.53 9.63 -5.57
C LEU A 139 -17.39 8.61 -5.54
N GLU A 140 -17.04 8.11 -4.35
CA GLU A 140 -15.92 7.18 -4.13
C GLU A 140 -16.21 6.26 -2.93
N GLY A 141 -15.80 4.99 -3.03
CA GLY A 141 -15.85 3.99 -1.96
C GLY A 141 -16.96 2.93 -2.13
N ASP A 142 -17.17 2.10 -1.12
CA ASP A 142 -18.08 0.95 -1.17
C ASP A 142 -19.53 1.36 -0.85
N PRO A 143 -20.49 1.21 -1.80
CA PRO A 143 -21.89 1.55 -1.55
C PRO A 143 -22.57 0.70 -0.46
N ALA A 144 -22.02 -0.45 -0.08
CA ALA A 144 -22.55 -1.25 1.02
C ALA A 144 -22.36 -0.58 2.39
N LEU A 145 -21.45 0.40 2.48
CA LEU A 145 -21.10 1.10 3.72
C LEU A 145 -21.93 2.37 3.95
N VAL A 146 -22.83 2.71 3.04
CA VAL A 146 -23.59 3.97 3.10
C VAL A 146 -25.06 3.72 2.84
N SER A 147 -25.91 4.37 3.63
CA SER A 147 -27.34 4.45 3.37
C SER A 147 -27.84 5.88 3.53
N PHE A 148 -28.89 6.24 2.79
CA PHE A 148 -29.42 7.61 2.77
C PHE A 148 -30.87 7.62 3.28
N ASP A 149 -31.15 8.49 4.26
CA ASP A 149 -32.48 8.75 4.80
C ASP A 149 -32.75 10.26 4.84
N GLY A 150 -33.36 10.76 3.75
CA GLY A 150 -33.65 12.17 3.58
C GLY A 150 -32.38 13.03 3.65
N PRO A 151 -32.26 13.98 4.60
CA PRO A 151 -31.08 14.82 4.74
C PRO A 151 -29.91 14.12 5.42
N VAL A 152 -30.04 12.87 5.86
CA VAL A 152 -28.99 12.14 6.58
C VAL A 152 -28.38 11.05 5.70
N ALA A 153 -27.05 11.03 5.60
CA ALA A 153 -26.29 9.89 5.13
C ALA A 153 -25.71 9.13 6.33
N ASN A 154 -26.14 7.89 6.53
CA ASN A 154 -25.60 7.00 7.55
C ASN A 154 -24.43 6.22 6.94
N VAL A 155 -23.24 6.44 7.50
CA VAL A 155 -21.98 5.84 7.06
C VAL A 155 -21.50 4.83 8.10
N GLN A 156 -21.09 3.65 7.65
CA GLN A 156 -20.55 2.59 8.50
C GLN A 156 -19.14 2.20 8.03
N THR A 157 -18.20 2.08 8.97
CA THR A 157 -16.90 1.47 8.69
C THR A 157 -16.91 0.00 9.10
N MET A 158 -16.22 -0.81 8.32
CA MET A 158 -15.96 -2.21 8.65
C MET A 158 -14.99 -2.31 9.84
N PRO A 159 -15.05 -3.40 10.63
CA PRO A 159 -14.04 -3.71 11.64
C PRO A 159 -12.63 -3.79 11.04
N LEU A 160 -11.60 -3.55 11.84
CA LEU A 160 -10.22 -3.49 11.36
C LEU A 160 -9.76 -4.85 10.81
N GLU A 161 -10.10 -5.93 11.52
CA GLU A 161 -9.78 -7.31 11.18
C GLU A 161 -10.42 -7.82 9.88
N THR A 162 -11.42 -7.11 9.34
CA THR A 162 -12.03 -7.49 8.05
C THR A 162 -11.32 -6.83 6.86
N VAL A 163 -10.54 -5.78 7.08
CA VAL A 163 -9.86 -5.01 6.03
C VAL A 163 -8.33 -5.07 6.13
N VAL A 164 -7.80 -5.48 7.27
CA VAL A 164 -6.37 -5.73 7.47
C VAL A 164 -6.18 -7.16 7.96
N ASP A 165 -5.29 -7.89 7.30
CA ASP A 165 -4.78 -9.17 7.80
C ASP A 165 -3.84 -8.89 8.98
N LEU A 166 -4.36 -9.07 10.20
CA LEU A 166 -3.63 -8.74 11.41
C LEU A 166 -2.54 -9.78 11.65
N ASP A 167 -1.31 -9.29 11.74
CA ASP A 167 -0.17 -10.10 12.09
C ASP A 167 -0.35 -10.73 13.48
N ASP A 168 0.21 -11.91 13.69
CA ASP A 168 0.24 -12.55 15.01
C ASP A 168 1.31 -11.95 15.92
N ARG A 169 2.14 -11.05 15.39
CA ARG A 169 3.13 -10.26 16.13
C ARG A 169 2.57 -8.95 16.66
N PRO A 170 3.02 -8.54 17.87
CA PRO A 170 2.69 -7.23 18.40
C PRO A 170 3.40 -6.12 17.62
N GLY A 171 2.77 -4.94 17.51
CA GLY A 171 3.36 -3.80 16.79
C GLY A 171 2.34 -2.73 16.40
N VAL A 172 2.71 -1.86 15.45
CA VAL A 172 1.79 -0.88 14.84
C VAL A 172 1.15 -1.49 13.60
N VAL A 173 -0.16 -1.39 13.49
CA VAL A 173 -0.93 -1.90 12.35
C VAL A 173 -0.72 -0.98 11.14
N PRO A 174 -0.28 -1.51 9.98
CA PRO A 174 -0.27 -0.73 8.75
C PRO A 174 -1.69 -0.52 8.21
N VAL A 175 -1.98 0.69 7.77
CA VAL A 175 -3.25 1.07 7.13
C VAL A 175 -2.93 1.59 5.73
N GLY A 176 -3.21 0.76 4.72
CA GLY A 176 -3.09 1.13 3.31
C GLY A 176 -4.34 1.84 2.77
N PRO A 177 -4.33 2.29 1.50
CA PRO A 177 -5.47 2.96 0.87
C PRO A 177 -6.78 2.17 0.98
N ALA A 178 -6.77 0.86 0.68
CA ALA A 178 -7.97 0.03 0.78
C ALA A 178 -8.48 -0.09 2.23
N ALA A 179 -7.56 -0.20 3.20
CA ALA A 179 -7.91 -0.34 4.61
C ALA A 179 -8.41 0.97 5.25
N SER A 180 -8.06 2.14 4.70
CA SER A 180 -8.54 3.44 5.20
C SER A 180 -10.06 3.63 5.06
N GLN A 181 -10.71 2.85 4.18
CA GLN A 181 -12.15 2.90 3.90
C GLN A 181 -12.67 4.29 3.56
N ARG A 182 -11.98 4.98 2.64
CA ARG A 182 -12.35 6.30 2.15
C ARG A 182 -13.69 6.27 1.40
N LEU A 183 -14.61 7.12 1.84
CA LEU A 183 -15.91 7.36 1.25
C LEU A 183 -16.03 8.85 0.92
N ARG A 184 -16.42 9.18 -0.31
CA ARG A 184 -16.69 10.57 -0.71
C ARG A 184 -18.15 10.71 -1.12
N LEU A 185 -18.88 11.57 -0.42
CA LEU A 185 -20.31 11.78 -0.60
C LEU A 185 -20.54 13.18 -1.15
N ARG A 186 -21.52 13.31 -2.04
CA ARG A 186 -22.03 14.61 -2.49
C ARG A 186 -23.51 14.70 -2.12
N ALA A 187 -23.87 15.79 -1.44
CA ALA A 187 -25.26 16.18 -1.26
C ALA A 187 -25.62 17.27 -2.27
N THR A 188 -26.88 17.31 -2.69
CA THR A 188 -27.40 18.37 -3.57
C THR A 188 -28.80 18.77 -3.15
N VAL A 189 -29.10 20.07 -3.18
CA VAL A 189 -30.41 20.65 -2.81
C VAL A 189 -31.04 21.39 -3.99
N GLY A 190 -32.24 20.94 -4.36
CA GLY A 190 -33.09 21.60 -5.36
C GLY A 190 -32.58 21.52 -6.81
N SER A 191 -33.39 22.00 -7.75
CA SER A 191 -33.01 22.02 -9.18
C SER A 191 -31.97 23.10 -9.52
N ALA A 192 -31.69 24.00 -8.58
CA ALA A 192 -30.69 25.06 -8.69
C ALA A 192 -29.25 24.56 -8.48
N GLY A 193 -29.06 23.31 -8.02
CA GLY A 193 -27.74 22.66 -8.02
C GLY A 193 -26.79 23.07 -6.90
N ALA A 194 -27.28 23.58 -5.77
CA ALA A 194 -26.44 23.77 -4.58
C ALA A 194 -25.92 22.41 -4.13
N ALA A 195 -24.61 22.19 -4.18
CA ALA A 195 -23.99 20.93 -3.86
C ALA A 195 -22.82 21.15 -2.90
N ASP A 196 -22.62 20.18 -2.04
CA ASP A 196 -21.51 20.14 -1.10
C ASP A 196 -21.02 18.70 -0.98
N GLU A 197 -19.76 18.55 -0.61
CA GLU A 197 -19.08 17.25 -0.56
C GLU A 197 -18.38 17.05 0.77
N ILE A 198 -18.33 15.79 1.18
CA ILE A 198 -17.66 15.40 2.40
C ILE A 198 -16.93 14.09 2.18
N GLU A 199 -15.75 14.01 2.78
CA GLU A 199 -14.95 12.81 2.88
C GLU A 199 -15.09 12.19 4.29
N VAL A 200 -15.28 10.87 4.33
CA VAL A 200 -15.33 10.08 5.54
C VAL A 200 -14.34 8.93 5.43
N THR A 201 -13.45 8.78 6.39
CA THR A 201 -12.46 7.69 6.43
C THR A 201 -12.39 7.07 7.83
N ALA A 202 -12.14 5.76 7.89
CA ALA A 202 -12.00 5.04 9.14
C ALA A 202 -10.75 5.49 9.92
N ALA A 203 -9.63 5.64 9.20
CA ALA A 203 -8.33 5.97 9.75
C ALA A 203 -7.42 6.57 8.67
N PRO A 204 -6.44 7.41 9.05
CA PRO A 204 -5.41 7.87 8.15
C PRO A 204 -4.49 6.73 7.73
N ARG A 205 -3.74 6.92 6.64
CA ARG A 205 -2.78 5.91 6.18
C ARG A 205 -1.57 5.83 7.11
N ALA A 206 -1.09 4.60 7.33
CA ALA A 206 0.02 4.34 8.23
C ALA A 206 0.89 3.18 7.72
N GLY A 207 2.21 3.34 7.81
CA GLY A 207 3.18 2.33 7.36
C GLY A 207 3.42 1.16 8.29
N GLY A 208 2.77 1.12 9.46
CA GLY A 208 3.06 0.15 10.50
C GLY A 208 4.45 0.34 11.12
N VAL A 209 4.94 1.58 11.17
CA VAL A 209 6.24 1.95 11.75
C VAL A 209 6.07 2.75 13.04
N PHE A 210 7.16 2.87 13.80
CA PHE A 210 7.15 3.48 15.13
C PHE A 210 7.36 5.00 15.14
N GLN A 211 7.82 5.57 14.03
CA GLN A 211 7.80 7.00 13.82
C GLN A 211 6.44 7.36 13.22
N VAL A 212 5.61 8.05 13.98
CA VAL A 212 4.18 8.21 13.68
C VAL A 212 3.82 9.69 13.56
N ALA A 213 2.74 9.98 12.84
CA ALA A 213 2.25 11.34 12.67
C ALA A 213 1.54 11.84 13.94
N THR A 214 1.85 13.06 14.35
CA THR A 214 1.06 13.78 15.36
C THR A 214 -0.29 14.18 14.77
N GLY A 215 -1.36 14.01 15.54
CA GLY A 215 -2.74 14.29 15.11
C GLY A 215 -3.43 13.14 14.38
N ALA A 216 -2.70 12.09 14.02
CA ALA A 216 -3.19 10.91 13.31
C ALA A 216 -3.46 9.73 14.27
N ASP A 217 -4.57 9.03 14.07
CA ASP A 217 -4.90 7.78 14.73
C ASP A 217 -3.96 6.69 14.23
N LEU A 218 -3.33 6.01 15.17
CA LEU A 218 -2.62 4.77 14.93
C LEU A 218 -3.29 3.64 15.71
N TYR A 219 -3.23 2.44 15.13
CA TYR A 219 -3.74 1.23 15.74
C TYR A 219 -2.57 0.34 16.11
N LEU A 220 -2.59 -0.19 17.32
CA LEU A 220 -1.61 -1.17 17.77
C LEU A 220 -2.13 -2.58 17.52
N ASN A 221 -1.29 -3.58 17.71
CA ASN A 221 -1.64 -4.98 17.65
C ASN A 221 -1.03 -5.69 18.86
N GLY A 222 -1.83 -6.48 19.57
CA GLY A 222 -1.40 -7.30 20.69
C GLY A 222 -0.82 -8.66 20.29
N GLY A 223 -0.88 -9.01 19.01
CA GLY A 223 -0.47 -10.31 18.50
C GLY A 223 -1.57 -11.38 18.59
N ALA A 224 -1.20 -12.66 18.49
CA ALA A 224 -2.14 -13.78 18.33
C ALA A 224 -3.03 -14.08 19.56
N THR A 225 -2.50 -13.93 20.77
CA THR A 225 -3.10 -14.50 21.98
C THR A 225 -3.54 -13.43 22.97
N GLY A 226 -4.84 -13.40 23.27
CA GLY A 226 -5.41 -12.61 24.36
C GLY A 226 -5.47 -13.39 25.70
N PRO A 227 -5.91 -12.74 26.79
CA PRO A 227 -6.44 -11.37 26.87
C PRO A 227 -5.37 -10.31 26.61
N TYR A 228 -5.78 -9.11 26.18
CA TYR A 228 -4.89 -7.98 25.93
C TYR A 228 -5.04 -6.92 27.01
N SER A 229 -3.95 -6.24 27.36
CA SER A 229 -4.00 -5.14 28.32
C SER A 229 -2.92 -4.10 28.02
N PHE A 230 -3.31 -3.05 27.30
CA PHE A 230 -2.42 -1.95 26.96
C PHE A 230 -2.44 -0.83 28.00
N GLU A 231 -1.27 -0.25 28.25
CA GLU A 231 -1.07 0.90 29.13
C GLU A 231 -0.22 1.94 28.40
N LEU A 232 -0.62 3.21 28.47
CA LEU A 232 0.21 4.32 28.02
C LEU A 232 1.08 4.74 29.20
N VAL A 233 2.33 4.28 29.20
CA VAL A 233 3.27 4.36 30.32
C VAL A 233 3.92 5.73 30.41
N ASP A 234 4.22 6.34 29.27
CA ASP A 234 4.92 7.63 29.19
C ASP A 234 4.41 8.43 28.00
N THR A 235 4.32 9.75 28.15
CA THR A 235 3.91 10.68 27.11
C THR A 235 4.71 11.99 27.21
N PRO A 236 4.77 12.79 26.14
CA PRO A 236 5.38 14.12 26.22
C PRO A 236 4.68 15.00 27.26
N ASP A 237 5.45 15.84 27.94
CA ASP A 237 4.92 16.79 28.93
C ASP A 237 3.78 17.64 28.34
N GLY A 238 2.60 17.54 28.95
CA GLY A 238 1.40 18.27 28.54
C GLY A 238 0.52 17.55 27.51
N SER A 239 0.88 16.33 27.10
CA SER A 239 0.05 15.49 26.24
C SER A 239 -1.26 15.10 26.95
N ALA A 240 -2.36 15.15 26.22
CA ALA A 240 -3.69 14.70 26.60
C ALA A 240 -4.06 13.35 25.95
N SER A 241 -3.15 12.75 25.17
CA SER A 241 -3.35 11.46 24.51
C SER A 241 -3.71 10.34 25.50
N GLN A 242 -4.62 9.48 25.07
CA GLN A 242 -5.06 8.30 25.81
C GLN A 242 -5.17 7.12 24.84
N LEU A 243 -5.07 5.90 25.39
CA LEU A 243 -5.42 4.69 24.66
C LEU A 243 -6.92 4.47 24.72
N GLU A 244 -7.52 4.30 23.57
CA GLU A 244 -8.90 3.84 23.44
C GLU A 244 -8.92 2.33 23.20
N ASP A 245 -9.94 1.66 23.75
CA ASP A 245 -10.12 0.21 23.66
C ASP A 245 -8.86 -0.59 24.10
N ALA A 246 -8.20 -0.13 25.17
CA ALA A 246 -6.95 -0.67 25.71
C ALA A 246 -6.97 -2.18 26.08
N ALA A 247 -8.15 -2.79 26.22
CA ALA A 247 -8.30 -4.23 26.47
C ALA A 247 -8.53 -5.06 25.19
N SER A 248 -8.54 -4.42 24.02
CA SER A 248 -8.71 -5.07 22.72
C SER A 248 -7.37 -5.50 22.11
N ARG A 249 -7.41 -6.34 21.06
CA ARG A 249 -6.20 -6.68 20.26
C ARG A 249 -5.62 -5.44 19.61
N THR A 250 -6.46 -4.49 19.22
CA THR A 250 -6.09 -3.34 18.40
C THR A 250 -6.52 -2.02 19.03
N PRO A 251 -5.92 -1.60 20.16
CA PRO A 251 -6.24 -0.32 20.77
C PRO A 251 -5.78 0.82 19.86
N ARG A 252 -6.45 1.96 20.02
CA ARG A 252 -6.19 3.18 19.24
C ARG A 252 -5.45 4.20 20.09
N LEU A 253 -4.46 4.87 19.50
CA LEU A 253 -3.76 6.00 20.09
C LEU A 253 -3.73 7.16 19.08
N ARG A 254 -3.93 8.38 19.56
CA ARG A 254 -3.68 9.61 18.80
C ARG A 254 -2.61 10.44 19.50
N PRO A 255 -1.35 10.42 19.03
CA PRO A 255 -0.32 11.32 19.53
C PRO A 255 -0.72 12.78 19.26
N ASP A 256 -0.65 13.66 20.26
CA ASP A 256 -1.10 15.05 20.15
C ASP A 256 0.03 16.08 20.21
N LEU A 257 1.19 15.66 20.73
CA LEU A 257 2.43 16.43 20.79
C LEU A 257 3.60 15.66 20.18
N PHE A 258 4.59 16.41 19.69
CA PHE A 258 5.88 15.87 19.26
C PHE A 258 6.63 15.23 20.45
N GLY A 259 7.13 14.00 20.26
CA GLY A 259 7.95 13.30 21.26
C GLY A 259 7.63 11.80 21.37
N THR A 260 8.19 11.18 22.40
CA THR A 260 8.07 9.74 22.64
C THR A 260 6.79 9.40 23.41
N TYR A 261 6.03 8.41 22.94
CA TYR A 261 4.91 7.79 23.64
C TYR A 261 5.29 6.34 23.90
N ARG A 262 5.37 5.94 25.17
CA ARG A 262 5.68 4.56 25.56
C ARG A 262 4.41 3.81 25.87
N VAL A 263 4.11 2.78 25.10
CA VAL A 263 2.97 1.89 25.30
C VAL A 263 3.45 0.53 25.77
N ARG A 264 2.77 -0.08 26.74
CA ARG A 264 3.05 -1.44 27.22
C ARG A 264 1.85 -2.33 27.02
N GLU A 265 2.01 -3.44 26.31
CA GLU A 265 1.07 -4.56 26.34
C GLU A 265 1.50 -5.49 27.48
N SER A 266 0.68 -5.54 28.54
CA SER A 266 1.06 -6.09 29.84
C SER A 266 0.99 -7.62 29.91
N VAL A 267 0.23 -8.28 29.03
CA VAL A 267 0.03 -9.74 29.08
C VAL A 267 1.15 -10.48 28.36
N GLY A 268 1.47 -10.05 27.15
CA GLY A 268 2.61 -10.47 26.33
C GLY A 268 3.93 -9.82 26.74
N GLY A 269 3.90 -8.78 27.58
CA GLY A 269 5.10 -8.14 28.14
C GLY A 269 5.92 -7.38 27.10
N VAL A 270 5.22 -6.70 26.18
CA VAL A 270 5.82 -5.96 25.07
C VAL A 270 5.77 -4.47 25.39
N GLU A 271 6.89 -3.79 25.28
CA GLU A 271 6.97 -2.34 25.38
C GLU A 271 7.25 -1.74 24.02
N MET A 272 6.62 -0.60 23.77
CA MET A 272 6.58 0.04 22.47
C MET A 272 6.83 1.54 22.57
N ASP A 273 7.96 2.01 22.07
CA ASP A 273 8.28 3.43 21.92
C ASP A 273 7.83 3.95 20.56
N LEU A 274 6.89 4.89 20.59
CA LEU A 274 6.37 5.58 19.41
C LEU A 274 6.94 7.00 19.38
N GLU A 275 7.64 7.34 18.31
CA GLU A 275 8.21 8.67 18.12
C GLU A 275 7.28 9.50 17.24
N ALA A 276 6.49 10.39 17.86
CA ALA A 276 5.54 11.21 17.15
C ALA A 276 6.15 12.53 16.67
N GLY A 277 5.74 12.96 15.47
CA GLY A 277 6.02 14.31 14.98
C GLY A 277 5.22 14.69 13.74
N ARG A 278 5.50 15.88 13.20
CA ARG A 278 4.83 16.42 12.01
C ARG A 278 5.76 16.41 10.80
N TYR A 279 5.20 16.19 9.61
CA TYR A 279 5.99 16.10 8.38
C TYR A 279 6.66 17.43 8.00
N ASP A 280 6.07 18.57 8.34
CA ASP A 280 6.60 19.92 8.08
C ASP A 280 7.64 20.38 9.11
N GLU A 281 7.78 19.68 10.22
CA GLU A 281 8.73 19.97 11.30
C GLU A 281 9.95 19.03 11.32
N VAL A 282 9.81 17.86 10.69
CA VAL A 282 10.90 16.88 10.55
C VAL A 282 11.60 17.11 9.20
N PRO A 283 12.94 17.20 9.16
CA PRO A 283 13.64 17.31 7.89
C PRO A 283 13.27 16.15 6.94
N ARG A 284 13.03 16.46 5.66
CA ARG A 284 12.59 15.46 4.66
C ARG A 284 13.51 14.25 4.52
N ASP A 285 14.78 14.43 4.85
CA ASP A 285 15.85 13.43 4.84
C ASP A 285 16.09 12.78 6.22
N CYS A 286 15.15 12.99 7.15
CA CYS A 286 15.26 12.66 8.57
C CYS A 286 16.46 13.34 9.27
N GLY A 287 17.08 14.35 8.65
CA GLY A 287 18.20 15.14 9.18
C GLY A 287 19.52 14.37 9.21
N ARG A 288 19.73 13.43 8.28
CA ARG A 288 20.78 12.40 8.38
C ARG A 288 21.58 12.15 7.10
N VAL A 289 21.43 12.96 6.06
CA VAL A 289 22.25 12.80 4.83
C VAL A 289 23.74 12.76 5.15
N ASP A 290 24.19 13.51 6.16
CA ASP A 290 25.60 13.52 6.59
C ASP A 290 26.05 12.19 7.25
N CYS A 291 25.12 11.39 7.79
CA CYS A 291 25.41 10.09 8.39
C CYS A 291 25.29 8.92 7.40
N HIS A 292 24.41 9.04 6.40
CA HIS A 292 24.15 8.04 5.37
C HIS A 292 24.19 8.65 3.95
N PRO A 293 25.35 9.20 3.53
CA PRO A 293 25.44 9.94 2.26
C PRO A 293 25.23 9.04 1.04
N SER A 294 25.68 7.78 1.09
CA SER A 294 25.50 6.81 0.01
C SER A 294 24.03 6.51 -0.27
N GLU A 295 23.24 6.30 0.78
CA GLU A 295 21.81 6.03 0.67
C GLU A 295 21.07 7.27 0.15
N ALA A 296 21.44 8.46 0.59
CA ALA A 296 20.87 9.71 0.10
C ALA A 296 21.17 9.96 -1.38
N GLU A 297 22.42 9.74 -1.81
CA GLU A 297 22.83 9.87 -3.20
C GLU A 297 22.09 8.88 -4.11
N GLY A 298 21.99 7.61 -3.71
CA GLY A 298 21.26 6.60 -4.46
C GLY A 298 19.75 6.88 -4.51
N PHE A 299 19.15 7.30 -3.39
CA PHE A 299 17.74 7.63 -3.29
C PHE A 299 17.35 8.79 -4.21
N ALA A 300 18.18 9.84 -4.30
CA ALA A 300 17.91 11.02 -5.11
C ALA A 300 17.73 10.72 -6.62
N LEU A 301 18.20 9.56 -7.08
CA LEU A 301 18.08 9.10 -8.46
C LEU A 301 16.86 8.20 -8.71
N THR A 302 16.05 7.93 -7.68
CA THR A 302 14.90 7.03 -7.77
C THR A 302 13.68 7.72 -8.36
N ALA A 303 12.72 6.93 -8.83
CA ALA A 303 11.41 7.45 -9.22
C ALA A 303 10.70 8.12 -8.04
N HIS A 304 10.82 7.59 -6.82
CA HIS A 304 10.22 8.17 -5.61
C HIS A 304 10.66 9.63 -5.39
N ALA A 305 11.97 9.89 -5.46
CA ALA A 305 12.55 11.22 -5.24
C ALA A 305 12.17 12.25 -6.31
N THR A 306 11.64 11.83 -7.46
CA THR A 306 11.39 12.69 -8.62
C THR A 306 9.93 12.64 -9.12
N THR A 307 9.04 11.88 -8.48
CA THR A 307 7.68 11.62 -8.99
C THR A 307 6.86 12.89 -9.20
N PHE A 308 6.84 13.79 -8.23
CA PHE A 308 6.09 15.04 -8.30
C PHE A 308 6.70 16.02 -9.31
N ASP A 309 8.03 16.09 -9.38
CA ASP A 309 8.72 16.94 -10.36
C ASP A 309 8.39 16.50 -11.79
N ARG A 310 8.38 15.18 -12.03
CA ARG A 310 7.98 14.56 -13.30
C ARG A 310 6.49 14.78 -13.60
N ALA A 311 5.64 14.77 -12.57
CA ALA A 311 4.23 15.07 -12.71
C ALA A 311 4.01 16.51 -13.20
N LEU A 312 4.65 17.50 -12.57
CA LEU A 312 4.57 18.90 -12.99
C LEU A 312 5.14 19.12 -14.40
N ALA A 313 6.17 18.37 -14.78
CA ALA A 313 6.70 18.38 -16.14
C ALA A 313 5.74 17.75 -17.17
N GLY A 314 4.62 17.17 -16.75
CA GLY A 314 3.63 16.51 -17.60
C GLY A 314 4.03 15.08 -18.02
N GLU A 315 5.11 14.53 -17.47
CA GLU A 315 5.61 13.19 -17.85
C GLU A 315 4.71 12.05 -17.36
N LEU A 316 3.89 12.31 -16.33
CA LEU A 316 2.93 11.34 -15.79
C LEU A 316 1.52 11.50 -16.37
N GLY A 317 1.36 12.38 -17.37
CA GLY A 317 0.09 12.72 -18.00
C GLY A 317 -0.61 13.92 -17.36
N PRO A 318 -1.61 14.48 -18.06
CA PRO A 318 -2.29 15.72 -17.63
C PRO A 318 -3.28 15.50 -16.46
N SER A 319 -3.50 14.26 -16.03
CA SER A 319 -4.47 13.89 -15.00
C SER A 319 -3.89 13.89 -13.58
N PHE A 320 -2.67 14.38 -13.38
CA PHE A 320 -2.11 14.50 -12.05
C PHE A 320 -2.78 15.65 -11.30
N ASP A 321 -3.54 15.30 -10.27
CA ASP A 321 -4.35 16.19 -9.45
C ASP A 321 -4.05 15.99 -7.95
N GLU A 322 -4.82 16.66 -7.09
CA GLU A 322 -4.68 16.56 -5.63
C GLU A 322 -4.79 15.12 -5.11
N ARG A 323 -5.58 14.25 -5.75
CA ARG A 323 -5.71 12.85 -5.35
C ARG A 323 -4.43 12.07 -5.57
N CYS A 324 -3.63 12.46 -6.57
CA CYS A 324 -2.35 11.85 -6.82
C CYS A 324 -1.33 12.15 -5.71
N THR A 325 -1.50 13.26 -4.99
CA THR A 325 -0.58 13.65 -3.90
C THR A 325 -0.65 12.70 -2.72
N LEU A 326 -1.78 12.00 -2.53
CA LEU A 326 -1.93 10.97 -1.52
C LEU A 326 -0.77 9.97 -1.58
N CYS A 327 -0.36 9.51 -2.76
CA CYS A 327 0.75 8.56 -2.89
C CYS A 327 2.06 9.20 -3.35
N HIS A 328 2.00 10.39 -3.98
CA HIS A 328 3.14 11.00 -4.67
C HIS A 328 3.68 12.27 -3.99
N SER A 329 3.43 12.41 -2.69
CA SER A 329 4.00 13.46 -1.86
C SER A 329 4.22 12.96 -0.43
N VAL A 330 4.78 13.80 0.44
CA VAL A 330 5.00 13.49 1.86
C VAL A 330 3.76 13.85 2.66
N GLY A 331 3.19 12.86 3.35
CA GLY A 331 2.21 13.09 4.41
C GLY A 331 0.85 13.62 3.97
N SER A 332 0.52 13.65 2.68
CA SER A 332 -0.80 14.08 2.21
C SER A 332 -1.91 13.19 2.75
N ASP A 333 -2.86 13.78 3.47
CA ASP A 333 -4.06 13.13 3.96
C ASP A 333 -5.13 14.22 4.24
N PRO A 334 -6.06 14.48 3.31
CA PRO A 334 -6.89 15.71 3.28
C PRO A 334 -7.78 15.87 4.51
N VAL A 335 -7.93 14.80 5.29
CA VAL A 335 -8.84 14.74 6.42
C VAL A 335 -8.10 14.74 7.77
N VAL A 336 -6.76 14.84 7.78
CA VAL A 336 -5.95 14.90 9.01
C VAL A 336 -4.81 15.92 8.91
N PHE A 337 -4.83 16.90 9.83
CA PHE A 337 -3.77 17.91 9.93
C PHE A 337 -2.50 17.37 10.60
N MET A 338 -1.55 16.87 9.81
CA MET A 338 -0.28 16.27 10.27
C MET A 338 0.99 16.96 9.74
N GLY A 339 0.82 18.11 9.09
CA GLY A 339 1.90 18.86 8.45
C GLY A 339 2.30 18.27 7.10
N GLY A 340 1.38 17.57 6.44
CA GLY A 340 1.57 16.97 5.13
C GLY A 340 1.69 17.99 4.00
N PHE A 341 1.93 17.50 2.78
CA PHE A 341 2.00 18.33 1.59
C PHE A 341 0.70 19.13 1.39
N ASP A 342 -0.45 18.50 1.54
CA ASP A 342 -1.79 19.08 1.45
C ASP A 342 -2.03 20.19 2.49
N ASP A 343 -1.67 19.95 3.76
CA ASP A 343 -1.75 20.95 4.83
C ASP A 343 -0.96 22.21 4.49
N VAL A 344 0.29 22.01 4.04
CA VAL A 344 1.19 23.12 3.72
C VAL A 344 0.79 23.79 2.41
N ALA A 345 0.24 23.06 1.43
CA ALA A 345 -0.29 23.62 0.20
C ALA A 345 -1.51 24.51 0.47
N ALA A 346 -2.48 24.02 1.25
CA ALA A 346 -3.67 24.77 1.65
C ALA A 346 -3.29 26.04 2.44
N ALA A 347 -2.38 25.93 3.42
CA ALA A 347 -1.89 27.07 4.20
C ALA A 347 -1.12 28.12 3.35
N ARG A 348 -0.77 27.79 2.10
CA ARG A 348 -0.08 28.67 1.16
C ARG A 348 -0.92 29.10 -0.03
N GLY A 349 -2.18 28.64 -0.11
CA GLY A 349 -3.05 28.87 -1.27
C GLY A 349 -2.42 28.33 -2.55
N TYR A 350 -1.73 27.19 -2.47
CA TYR A 350 -1.12 26.54 -3.63
C TYR A 350 -2.06 25.48 -4.20
N GLU A 351 -2.44 25.65 -5.46
CA GLU A 351 -3.20 24.68 -6.25
C GLU A 351 -2.26 24.01 -7.27
N ILE A 352 -2.52 22.73 -7.55
CA ILE A 352 -1.69 21.95 -8.47
C ILE A 352 -2.11 22.27 -9.91
N GLU A 353 -1.15 22.75 -10.70
CA GLU A 353 -1.31 22.96 -12.14
C GLU A 353 -0.35 22.05 -12.91
N VAL A 354 -0.84 21.33 -13.91
CA VAL A 354 -0.02 20.44 -14.76
C VAL A 354 -0.30 20.71 -16.25
N PRO A 355 0.74 20.98 -17.07
CA PRO A 355 2.14 21.13 -16.68
C PRO A 355 2.40 22.48 -15.97
N SER A 356 3.40 22.51 -15.08
CA SER A 356 3.86 23.72 -14.43
C SER A 356 5.37 23.67 -14.14
N ASP A 357 5.97 24.84 -13.91
CA ASP A 357 7.37 24.96 -13.52
C ASP A 357 7.52 24.68 -12.02
N VAL A 358 8.39 23.73 -11.64
CA VAL A 358 8.69 23.40 -10.23
C VAL A 358 9.18 24.62 -9.42
N THR A 359 9.70 25.65 -10.09
CA THR A 359 10.09 26.92 -9.45
C THR A 359 8.91 27.78 -9.03
N ALA A 360 7.74 27.60 -9.65
CA ALA A 360 6.48 28.25 -9.26
C ALA A 360 5.89 27.67 -7.97
N VAL A 361 6.26 26.43 -7.62
CA VAL A 361 5.85 25.81 -6.35
C VAL A 361 6.49 26.56 -5.18
N PRO A 362 5.70 27.03 -4.19
CA PRO A 362 6.24 27.67 -3.00
C PRO A 362 7.26 26.78 -2.30
N SER A 363 8.39 27.36 -1.86
CA SER A 363 9.51 26.58 -1.32
C SER A 363 9.13 25.65 -0.17
N LYS A 364 8.19 26.06 0.69
CA LYS A 364 7.68 25.24 1.78
C LYS A 364 6.81 24.06 1.32
N VAL A 365 6.09 24.19 0.21
CA VAL A 365 5.33 23.10 -0.38
C VAL A 365 6.28 22.14 -1.09
N ARG A 366 7.25 22.69 -1.83
CA ARG A 366 8.24 21.91 -2.59
C ARG A 366 9.11 20.99 -1.74
N VAL A 367 9.34 21.28 -0.45
CA VAL A 367 10.11 20.36 0.42
C VAL A 367 9.35 19.09 0.80
N LEU A 368 8.02 19.09 0.66
CA LEU A 368 7.12 17.96 0.87
C LEU A 368 6.63 17.33 -0.45
N ALA A 369 6.95 17.97 -1.58
CA ALA A 369 6.72 17.41 -2.92
C ALA A 369 7.66 16.23 -3.16
N ASN A 370 7.20 15.22 -3.91
CA ASN A 370 7.84 13.91 -4.09
C ASN A 370 7.72 13.00 -2.87
N ILE A 371 8.09 11.73 -3.02
CA ILE A 371 8.18 10.77 -1.93
C ILE A 371 9.58 10.91 -1.33
N TRP A 372 9.68 11.10 -0.01
CA TRP A 372 10.96 11.28 0.69
C TRP A 372 11.15 10.27 1.82
N CYS A 373 12.28 10.39 2.53
CA CYS A 373 12.65 9.46 3.60
C CYS A 373 11.53 9.32 4.64
N THR A 374 10.89 10.42 5.04
CA THR A 374 9.80 10.42 6.02
C THR A 374 8.52 9.72 5.52
N SER A 375 8.31 9.55 4.21
CA SER A 375 7.18 8.76 3.68
C SER A 375 7.26 7.28 4.06
N CYS A 376 8.47 6.72 4.16
CA CYS A 376 8.69 5.32 4.56
C CYS A 376 9.14 5.20 6.02
N HIS A 377 9.91 6.17 6.48
CA HIS A 377 10.48 6.17 7.82
C HIS A 377 9.58 6.79 8.88
N GLY A 378 8.54 7.53 8.50
CA GLY A 378 7.64 8.24 9.40
C GLY A 378 8.18 9.60 9.90
N PRO A 379 7.32 10.50 10.41
CA PRO A 379 7.70 11.85 10.83
C PRO A 379 8.09 11.91 12.31
N GLY A 380 8.99 11.04 12.76
CA GLY A 380 9.41 10.95 14.16
C GLY A 380 10.93 11.00 14.32
N ARG A 381 11.40 11.06 15.56
CA ARG A 381 12.82 10.81 15.82
C ARG A 381 13.15 9.36 15.46
N ILE A 382 14.32 9.16 14.88
CA ILE A 382 14.82 7.80 14.65
C ILE A 382 15.16 7.18 16.01
N ILE A 383 14.54 6.05 16.31
CA ILE A 383 14.82 5.25 17.50
C ILE A 383 16.19 4.58 17.32
N PRO A 384 17.12 4.66 18.29
CA PRO A 384 18.43 4.03 18.21
C PRO A 384 18.36 2.52 17.95
N ARG A 385 19.41 1.97 17.33
CA ARG A 385 19.49 0.54 16.92
C ARG A 385 19.43 -0.46 18.09
N ASP A 386 19.72 -0.01 19.31
CA ASP A 386 19.80 -0.89 20.48
C ASP A 386 18.41 -1.34 20.96
N ASP A 387 17.34 -0.71 20.47
CA ASP A 387 15.95 -1.14 20.63
C ASP A 387 15.55 -2.02 19.42
N SER A 388 15.38 -3.32 19.69
CA SER A 388 15.47 -4.36 18.65
C SER A 388 14.19 -4.59 17.84
N TRP A 389 13.05 -4.06 18.28
CA TRP A 389 11.74 -4.41 17.71
C TRP A 389 11.26 -3.42 16.66
N GLU A 390 11.66 -2.14 16.77
CA GLU A 390 11.31 -1.09 15.83
C GLU A 390 12.02 -1.24 14.48
N TRP A 391 13.20 -1.86 14.50
CA TRP A 391 13.98 -2.10 13.31
C TRP A 391 13.32 -3.14 12.38
N GLY A 392 12.64 -4.13 12.95
CA GLY A 392 11.92 -5.15 12.17
C GLY A 392 10.75 -4.57 11.37
N ALA A 393 10.04 -3.58 11.91
CA ALA A 393 8.91 -2.95 11.21
C ALA A 393 9.31 -2.25 9.91
N LYS A 394 10.56 -1.79 9.78
CA LYS A 394 11.07 -1.18 8.53
C LYS A 394 11.17 -2.18 7.36
N TYR A 395 11.16 -3.48 7.67
CA TYR A 395 11.11 -4.55 6.67
C TYR A 395 9.69 -5.03 6.38
N SER A 396 8.67 -4.52 7.08
CA SER A 396 7.28 -4.91 6.86
C SER A 396 6.80 -4.46 5.48
N ALA A 397 5.96 -5.27 4.84
CA ALA A 397 5.25 -4.88 3.62
C ALA A 397 4.34 -3.66 3.85
N GLY A 398 3.93 -3.40 5.10
CA GLY A 398 3.13 -2.26 5.50
C GLY A 398 3.73 -0.90 5.09
N VAL A 399 5.07 -0.78 5.11
CA VAL A 399 5.77 0.45 4.69
C VAL A 399 5.44 0.80 3.24
N CYS A 400 5.38 -0.20 2.37
CA CYS A 400 5.07 -0.05 0.95
C CYS A 400 3.56 0.02 0.69
N ALA A 401 2.76 -0.66 1.53
CA ALA A 401 1.31 -0.77 1.39
C ALA A 401 0.58 0.57 1.51
N GLN A 402 1.19 1.58 2.15
CA GLN A 402 0.66 2.95 2.21
C GLN A 402 0.32 3.55 0.84
N CYS A 403 1.02 3.10 -0.21
CA CYS A 403 0.83 3.54 -1.58
C CYS A 403 0.60 2.39 -2.57
N HIS A 404 1.13 1.19 -2.31
CA HIS A 404 1.09 0.04 -3.21
C HIS A 404 0.10 -1.06 -2.77
N ASP A 405 -0.98 -0.67 -2.12
CA ASP A 405 -2.08 -1.55 -1.68
C ASP A 405 -3.47 -0.96 -1.98
N GLY A 406 -3.78 -0.75 -3.26
CA GLY A 406 -5.07 -0.21 -3.69
C GLY A 406 -5.20 0.08 -5.19
N ALA A 407 -6.37 0.53 -5.61
CA ALA A 407 -6.61 1.02 -6.97
C ALA A 407 -5.93 2.39 -7.18
N PRO A 408 -5.48 2.72 -8.42
CA PRO A 408 -5.62 1.95 -9.67
C PRO A 408 -4.71 0.69 -9.72
N GLN A 409 -4.96 -0.22 -10.67
CA GLN A 409 -4.29 -1.54 -10.84
C GLN A 409 -2.73 -1.52 -10.79
N ALA A 410 -2.10 -0.36 -10.99
CA ALA A 410 -0.65 -0.17 -10.82
C ALA A 410 -0.18 -0.24 -9.35
N ALA A 411 -1.09 -0.12 -8.38
CA ALA A 411 -0.84 -0.14 -6.94
C ALA A 411 -1.38 -1.40 -6.24
N THR A 412 -1.58 -2.52 -6.96
CA THR A 412 -2.04 -3.80 -6.38
C THR A 412 -0.91 -4.73 -5.93
N ARG A 413 0.35 -4.29 -5.95
CA ARG A 413 1.53 -5.14 -5.72
C ARG A 413 1.49 -5.85 -4.37
N VAL A 414 1.01 -5.19 -3.31
CA VAL A 414 0.89 -5.81 -1.99
C VAL A 414 -0.23 -6.86 -1.98
N ALA A 415 -1.35 -6.59 -2.63
CA ALA A 415 -2.44 -7.57 -2.76
C ALA A 415 -2.01 -8.84 -3.53
N GLU A 416 -1.20 -8.69 -4.59
CA GLU A 416 -0.56 -9.81 -5.30
C GLU A 416 0.42 -10.56 -4.40
N TRP A 417 1.32 -9.83 -3.72
CA TRP A 417 2.33 -10.42 -2.84
C TRP A 417 1.70 -11.24 -1.71
N ARG A 418 0.58 -10.80 -1.12
CA ARG A 418 -0.16 -11.56 -0.09
C ARG A 418 -0.64 -12.94 -0.56
N ARG A 419 -0.70 -13.17 -1.88
CA ARG A 419 -1.02 -14.48 -2.47
C ARG A 419 0.23 -15.36 -2.64
N ALA A 420 1.41 -14.77 -2.75
CA ALA A 420 2.66 -15.50 -2.89
C ALA A 420 3.00 -16.25 -1.58
N LYS A 421 3.62 -17.43 -1.71
CA LYS A 421 4.16 -18.19 -0.56
C LYS A 421 5.19 -17.39 0.23
N MET A 422 5.90 -16.47 -0.43
CA MET A 422 6.88 -15.57 0.18
C MET A 422 6.29 -14.62 1.23
N SER A 423 4.97 -14.41 1.24
CA SER A 423 4.31 -13.57 2.26
C SER A 423 4.04 -14.28 3.57
N ARG A 424 4.27 -15.60 3.64
CA ARG A 424 3.92 -16.44 4.78
C ARG A 424 5.06 -16.48 5.79
N PHE A 425 4.69 -16.42 7.06
CA PHE A 425 5.57 -16.57 8.22
C PHE A 425 4.74 -17.16 9.36
N SER A 426 5.38 -17.96 10.22
CA SER A 426 4.74 -18.52 11.41
C SER A 426 5.51 -18.15 12.68
N LEU A 427 4.79 -18.00 13.79
CA LEU A 427 5.39 -17.80 15.12
C LEU A 427 5.81 -19.14 15.75
N ASP A 428 6.62 -19.91 15.02
CA ASP A 428 7.24 -21.15 15.49
C ASP A 428 8.76 -20.90 15.69
N PRO A 429 9.35 -21.26 16.86
CA PRO A 429 10.80 -21.30 17.03
C PRO A 429 11.55 -22.01 15.93
N ASP A 430 10.93 -23.01 15.31
CA ASP A 430 11.51 -23.80 14.23
C ASP A 430 11.31 -23.18 12.84
N ASP A 431 10.64 -22.02 12.73
CA ASP A 431 10.42 -21.34 11.45
C ASP A 431 11.77 -20.96 10.78
N PRO A 432 11.99 -21.32 9.50
CA PRO A 432 13.22 -21.01 8.77
C PRO A 432 13.64 -19.53 8.80
N ALA A 433 12.70 -18.60 8.95
CA ALA A 433 12.97 -17.17 9.00
C ALA A 433 13.83 -16.75 10.21
N VAL A 434 13.82 -17.53 11.29
CA VAL A 434 14.60 -17.25 12.51
C VAL A 434 15.75 -18.23 12.73
N GLN A 435 15.92 -19.20 11.83
CA GLN A 435 16.94 -20.23 11.93
C GLN A 435 18.26 -19.83 11.27
N ARG A 436 19.37 -20.21 11.89
CA ARG A 436 20.72 -19.92 11.36
C ARG A 436 20.94 -20.67 10.06
N GLY A 437 21.42 -19.94 9.04
CA GLY A 437 21.64 -20.49 7.69
C GLY A 437 20.37 -20.49 6.82
N CYS A 438 19.18 -20.52 7.41
CA CYS A 438 17.89 -20.46 6.72
C CYS A 438 17.38 -19.02 6.55
N ALA A 439 17.58 -18.19 7.57
CA ALA A 439 17.09 -16.79 7.60
C ALA A 439 17.59 -15.94 6.42
N ARG A 440 18.71 -16.32 5.79
CA ARG A 440 19.26 -15.65 4.60
C ARG A 440 18.32 -15.70 3.38
N CYS A 441 17.43 -16.69 3.31
CA CYS A 441 16.45 -16.83 2.21
C CYS A 441 15.00 -16.73 2.71
N HIS A 442 14.75 -16.92 4.01
CA HIS A 442 13.40 -17.02 4.58
C HIS A 442 12.96 -15.81 5.42
N SER A 443 13.82 -14.82 5.62
CA SER A 443 13.45 -13.56 6.27
C SER A 443 13.96 -12.35 5.49
N ALA A 444 13.17 -11.27 5.44
CA ALA A 444 13.61 -10.04 4.76
C ALA A 444 14.87 -9.45 5.42
N GLN A 445 14.93 -9.44 6.75
CA GLN A 445 16.09 -8.95 7.50
C GLN A 445 17.34 -9.81 7.23
N GLY A 446 17.20 -11.13 7.31
CA GLY A 446 18.29 -12.06 7.09
C GLY A 446 18.81 -11.99 5.66
N PHE A 447 17.92 -11.91 4.66
CA PHE A 447 18.31 -11.71 3.27
C PHE A 447 19.11 -10.41 3.08
N VAL A 448 18.62 -9.28 3.58
CA VAL A 448 19.31 -7.99 3.43
C VAL A 448 20.66 -7.97 4.19
N ALA A 449 20.72 -8.58 5.38
CA ALA A 449 21.97 -8.71 6.12
C ALA A 449 23.01 -9.56 5.36
N TRP A 450 22.55 -10.66 4.76
CA TRP A 450 23.37 -11.54 3.95
C TRP A 450 23.88 -10.84 2.69
N GLN A 451 23.01 -10.14 1.95
CA GLN A 451 23.38 -9.40 0.74
C GLN A 451 24.48 -8.35 1.04
N ARG A 452 24.36 -7.65 2.18
CA ARG A 452 25.32 -6.61 2.59
C ARG A 452 26.66 -7.12 3.09
N SER A 453 26.69 -8.28 3.77
CA SER A 453 27.88 -8.71 4.54
C SER A 453 28.38 -10.11 4.20
N GLY A 454 27.70 -10.84 3.31
CA GLY A 454 27.97 -12.24 3.02
C GLY A 454 27.59 -13.21 4.14
N SER A 455 27.01 -12.73 5.25
CA SER A 455 26.59 -13.58 6.38
C SER A 455 25.37 -13.02 7.12
N VAL A 456 24.68 -13.89 7.88
CA VAL A 456 23.64 -13.47 8.84
C VAL A 456 24.22 -13.55 10.24
N ALA A 457 24.91 -12.49 10.66
CA ALA A 457 25.64 -12.46 11.94
C ALA A 457 24.73 -12.47 13.17
N ALA A 458 23.54 -11.84 13.07
CA ALA A 458 22.51 -11.85 14.09
C ALA A 458 21.21 -12.36 13.48
N LEU A 459 20.57 -13.32 14.14
CA LEU A 459 19.29 -13.84 13.69
C LEU A 459 18.19 -12.82 13.99
N PRO A 460 17.20 -12.69 13.09
CA PRO A 460 16.00 -11.92 13.39
C PRO A 460 15.31 -12.46 14.64
N ASP A 461 14.84 -11.58 15.52
CA ASP A 461 13.95 -11.97 16.61
C ASP A 461 12.59 -12.38 16.01
N MET A 462 12.05 -13.53 16.40
CA MET A 462 10.76 -14.05 15.90
C MET A 462 9.61 -13.06 16.00
N ARG A 463 9.59 -12.21 17.03
CA ARG A 463 8.57 -11.18 17.22
C ARG A 463 8.64 -10.08 16.16
N THR A 464 9.73 -10.03 15.40
CA THR A 464 10.06 -8.93 14.47
C THR A 464 10.42 -9.43 13.07
N ALA A 465 10.76 -10.71 12.93
CA ALA A 465 11.25 -11.37 11.72
C ALA A 465 10.21 -11.32 10.61
N GLN A 466 10.43 -10.53 9.57
CA GLN A 466 9.46 -10.39 8.49
C GLN A 466 9.64 -11.54 7.48
N PRO A 467 8.54 -12.02 6.86
CA PRO A 467 8.64 -12.90 5.69
C PRO A 467 9.42 -12.21 4.56
N ILE A 468 9.54 -12.85 3.40
CA ILE A 468 10.15 -12.21 2.23
C ILE A 468 9.20 -11.14 1.68
N THR A 469 9.41 -9.89 2.12
CA THR A 469 8.64 -8.70 1.73
C THR A 469 9.29 -7.94 0.59
N CYS A 470 8.68 -6.82 0.19
CA CYS A 470 9.19 -5.91 -0.84
C CYS A 470 10.65 -5.47 -0.58
N ALA A 471 11.03 -5.24 0.67
CA ALA A 471 12.36 -4.77 1.06
C ALA A 471 13.46 -5.83 0.86
N ALA A 472 13.09 -7.11 0.75
CA ALA A 472 14.03 -8.18 0.42
C ALA A 472 14.46 -8.10 -1.05
N CYS A 473 13.53 -7.83 -1.97
CA CYS A 473 13.84 -7.76 -3.41
C CYS A 473 14.29 -6.37 -3.86
N HIS A 474 13.69 -5.32 -3.29
CA HIS A 474 13.93 -3.94 -3.70
C HIS A 474 14.73 -3.17 -2.66
N ASP A 475 15.74 -2.43 -3.13
CA ASP A 475 16.42 -1.40 -2.35
C ASP A 475 15.88 -0.02 -2.71
N ALA A 476 15.00 0.49 -1.84
CA ALA A 476 14.38 1.80 -1.96
C ALA A 476 15.40 2.96 -2.07
N HIS A 477 16.67 2.74 -1.69
CA HIS A 477 17.73 3.73 -1.75
C HIS A 477 18.69 3.52 -2.93
N SER A 478 18.43 2.54 -3.80
CA SER A 478 19.28 2.27 -4.97
C SER A 478 18.67 2.83 -6.24
N SER A 479 19.54 3.23 -7.17
CA SER A 479 19.18 3.65 -8.53
C SER A 479 19.32 2.52 -9.57
N GLY A 480 19.48 1.28 -9.11
CA GLY A 480 19.60 0.11 -10.00
C GLY A 480 18.34 -0.11 -10.82
N ARG A 481 18.44 -0.89 -11.90
CA ARG A 481 17.27 -1.28 -12.71
C ARG A 481 16.20 -1.94 -11.82
N ALA A 482 14.99 -1.38 -11.85
CA ALA A 482 13.87 -1.78 -10.97
C ALA A 482 14.23 -1.82 -9.47
N GLN A 483 15.30 -1.13 -9.06
CA GLN A 483 15.83 -1.07 -7.70
C GLN A 483 16.11 -2.45 -7.09
N LEU A 484 16.44 -3.46 -7.89
CA LEU A 484 16.63 -4.83 -7.41
C LEU A 484 17.92 -4.99 -6.59
N ARG A 485 17.86 -5.81 -5.53
CA ARG A 485 19.01 -6.24 -4.72
C ARG A 485 19.82 -7.34 -5.40
N VAL A 486 20.41 -7.05 -6.55
CA VAL A 486 21.33 -7.97 -7.23
C VAL A 486 22.73 -7.94 -6.60
N ALA A 487 23.33 -9.10 -6.37
CA ALA A 487 24.70 -9.20 -5.83
C ALA A 487 25.71 -9.21 -6.99
N GLY A 488 26.90 -8.65 -6.78
CA GLY A 488 28.06 -8.91 -7.66
C GLY A 488 28.08 -8.26 -9.04
N GLY A 489 27.14 -7.37 -9.37
CA GLY A 489 27.13 -6.65 -10.66
C GLY A 489 26.55 -7.44 -11.83
N GLU A 490 25.96 -8.61 -11.58
CA GLU A 490 25.10 -9.27 -12.56
C GLU A 490 23.79 -8.48 -12.70
N GLU A 491 23.35 -8.28 -13.94
CA GLU A 491 22.13 -7.54 -14.25
C GLU A 491 20.95 -8.48 -14.45
N GLY A 492 19.80 -8.10 -13.89
CA GLY A 492 18.52 -8.75 -14.15
C GLY A 492 17.96 -9.57 -13.00
N SER A 493 16.70 -9.97 -13.14
CA SER A 493 15.95 -10.68 -12.11
C SER A 493 16.44 -12.11 -11.87
N LEU A 494 17.08 -12.77 -12.84
CA LEU A 494 17.61 -14.13 -12.67
C LEU A 494 18.62 -14.20 -11.52
N ALA A 495 19.56 -13.25 -11.45
CA ALA A 495 20.57 -13.19 -10.39
C ALA A 495 19.93 -13.05 -9.00
N LEU A 496 18.85 -12.26 -8.88
CA LEU A 496 18.12 -12.11 -7.63
C LEU A 496 17.37 -13.39 -7.24
N CYS A 497 16.62 -13.99 -8.16
CA CYS A 497 15.81 -15.18 -7.89
C CYS A 497 16.70 -16.38 -7.52
N ALA A 498 17.76 -16.63 -8.30
CA ALA A 498 18.71 -17.72 -8.10
C ALA A 498 19.53 -17.57 -6.80
N THR A 499 19.58 -16.37 -6.20
CA THR A 499 20.23 -16.17 -4.90
C THR A 499 19.57 -17.01 -3.79
N CYS A 500 18.24 -17.15 -3.81
CA CYS A 500 17.51 -17.99 -2.87
C CYS A 500 17.13 -19.35 -3.46
N HIS A 501 16.74 -19.36 -4.73
CA HIS A 501 16.39 -20.56 -5.48
C HIS A 501 17.65 -21.21 -6.05
N ALA A 502 18.49 -21.72 -5.13
CA ALA A 502 19.65 -22.54 -5.45
C ALA A 502 19.57 -23.91 -4.74
N ALA A 503 20.07 -24.95 -5.40
CA ALA A 503 20.16 -26.32 -4.91
C ALA A 503 20.98 -26.41 -3.63
N GLN A 504 21.99 -25.54 -3.48
CA GLN A 504 22.96 -25.51 -2.37
C GLN A 504 23.87 -26.75 -2.27
N ALA A 505 23.66 -27.78 -3.08
CA ALA A 505 24.42 -29.03 -3.11
C ALA A 505 24.58 -29.51 -4.56
N SER A 506 25.60 -30.31 -4.82
CA SER A 506 25.85 -30.93 -6.13
C SER A 506 26.41 -32.34 -5.98
N PRO A 507 25.94 -33.33 -6.76
CA PRO A 507 26.47 -34.69 -6.73
C PRO A 507 27.90 -34.78 -7.30
N GLU A 508 28.38 -33.74 -7.97
CA GLU A 508 29.76 -33.67 -8.48
C GLU A 508 30.76 -33.28 -7.39
N VAL A 509 30.28 -32.68 -6.29
CA VAL A 509 31.11 -32.25 -5.17
C VAL A 509 31.29 -33.43 -4.19
N PRO A 510 32.52 -33.94 -3.98
CA PRO A 510 32.75 -35.11 -3.12
C PRO A 510 32.21 -34.93 -1.69
N GLN A 511 32.35 -33.73 -1.13
CA GLN A 511 31.84 -33.43 0.20
C GLN A 511 30.31 -33.58 0.27
N ASP A 512 29.59 -33.08 -0.72
CA ASP A 512 28.12 -33.19 -0.75
C ASP A 512 27.69 -34.65 -0.88
N ARG A 513 28.41 -35.45 -1.67
CA ARG A 513 28.18 -36.91 -1.78
C ARG A 513 28.42 -37.63 -0.45
N ASP A 514 29.53 -37.32 0.22
CA ASP A 514 29.93 -37.96 1.48
C ASP A 514 28.96 -37.60 2.61
N GLU A 515 28.49 -36.34 2.63
CA GLU A 515 27.50 -35.84 3.58
C GLU A 515 26.05 -36.17 3.18
N ARG A 516 25.86 -36.75 2.00
CA ARG A 516 24.56 -37.09 1.40
C ARG A 516 23.64 -35.88 1.26
N ARG A 517 24.17 -34.73 0.86
CA ARG A 517 23.38 -33.49 0.75
C ARG A 517 22.35 -33.58 -0.37
N ALA A 518 21.14 -33.14 -0.07
CA ALA A 518 20.03 -33.11 -1.03
C ALA A 518 19.93 -31.73 -1.71
N PRO A 519 19.43 -31.66 -2.96
CA PRO A 519 19.11 -30.38 -3.58
C PRO A 519 17.94 -29.72 -2.83
N HIS A 520 18.04 -28.43 -2.53
CA HIS A 520 17.00 -27.69 -1.81
C HIS A 520 16.01 -27.00 -2.75
N ALA A 521 16.44 -25.96 -3.47
CA ALA A 521 15.61 -25.18 -4.40
C ALA A 521 16.36 -25.03 -5.74
N PRO A 522 16.46 -26.08 -6.56
CA PRO A 522 17.45 -26.18 -7.64
C PRO A 522 17.14 -25.35 -8.90
N GLN A 523 16.12 -24.48 -8.87
CA GLN A 523 15.65 -23.77 -10.06
C GLN A 523 16.75 -22.91 -10.69
N GLY A 524 17.58 -22.25 -9.88
CA GLY A 524 18.67 -21.40 -10.33
C GLY A 524 19.71 -22.16 -11.15
N GLU A 525 20.20 -23.29 -10.63
CA GLU A 525 21.18 -24.13 -11.33
C GLU A 525 20.63 -24.72 -12.63
N ILE A 526 19.36 -25.15 -12.64
CA ILE A 526 18.72 -25.71 -13.83
C ILE A 526 18.55 -24.65 -14.92
N VAL A 527 18.08 -23.45 -14.58
CA VAL A 527 17.96 -22.34 -15.56
C VAL A 527 19.32 -21.85 -16.04
N LEU A 528 20.33 -21.85 -15.15
CA LEU A 528 21.70 -21.43 -15.47
C LEU A 528 22.51 -22.52 -16.17
N GLU A 529 21.96 -23.73 -16.35
CA GLU A 529 22.67 -24.82 -17.00
C GLU A 529 23.09 -24.44 -18.43
N ALA A 530 24.35 -24.73 -18.76
CA ALA A 530 24.93 -24.35 -20.03
C ALA A 530 24.20 -25.02 -21.20
N GLY A 531 23.41 -24.23 -21.93
CA GLY A 531 22.64 -24.70 -23.08
C GLY A 531 21.13 -24.68 -22.88
N SER A 532 20.62 -24.31 -21.69
CA SER A 532 19.19 -24.06 -21.51
C SER A 532 18.74 -22.90 -22.43
N PRO A 533 17.70 -23.08 -23.26
CA PRO A 533 17.16 -22.00 -24.11
C PRO A 533 16.49 -20.88 -23.30
N HIS A 534 16.20 -21.11 -22.02
CA HIS A 534 15.59 -20.13 -21.12
C HIS A 534 16.61 -19.43 -20.20
N SER A 535 17.91 -19.63 -20.43
CA SER A 535 18.97 -18.95 -19.68
C SER A 535 19.23 -17.53 -20.21
N PHE A 536 18.59 -16.53 -19.60
CA PHE A 536 18.83 -15.11 -19.91
C PHE A 536 18.62 -14.22 -18.67
N ALA A 537 19.14 -12.98 -18.71
CA ALA A 537 19.24 -12.09 -17.55
C ALA A 537 17.95 -11.91 -16.71
N ASP A 538 16.79 -11.94 -17.35
CA ASP A 538 15.47 -11.76 -16.71
C ASP A 538 14.59 -13.02 -16.74
N ALA A 539 15.20 -14.21 -16.91
CA ALA A 539 14.49 -15.47 -17.14
C ALA A 539 13.33 -15.73 -16.18
N CYS A 540 13.58 -15.65 -14.87
CA CYS A 540 12.56 -15.91 -13.87
C CYS A 540 11.40 -14.93 -13.96
N ALA A 541 11.66 -13.61 -14.02
CA ALA A 541 10.59 -12.61 -14.03
C ALA A 541 9.80 -12.59 -15.34
N VAL A 542 10.43 -12.92 -16.47
CA VAL A 542 9.73 -12.96 -17.77
C VAL A 542 8.62 -14.02 -17.78
N CYS A 543 8.74 -15.10 -17.01
CA CYS A 543 7.67 -16.08 -16.88
C CYS A 543 6.83 -15.84 -15.62
N HIS A 544 7.46 -15.84 -14.45
CA HIS A 544 6.76 -15.80 -13.16
C HIS A 544 6.12 -14.46 -12.85
N MET A 545 6.51 -13.37 -13.52
CA MET A 545 5.91 -12.04 -13.33
C MET A 545 5.12 -11.56 -14.55
N ALA A 546 4.82 -12.44 -15.52
CA ALA A 546 4.13 -12.08 -16.76
C ALA A 546 2.63 -11.84 -16.61
N GLY A 547 2.08 -10.99 -17.49
CA GLY A 547 0.64 -10.77 -17.61
C GLY A 547 0.09 -9.71 -16.65
N GLU A 548 -1.22 -9.50 -16.72
CA GLU A 548 -1.96 -8.50 -15.94
C GLU A 548 -3.01 -9.14 -15.00
N ASP A 549 -3.06 -10.48 -14.96
CA ASP A 549 -3.97 -11.20 -14.08
C ASP A 549 -3.52 -11.05 -12.61
N PRO A 550 -4.40 -10.67 -11.67
CA PRO A 550 -4.04 -10.56 -10.26
C PRO A 550 -3.88 -11.92 -9.55
N LEU A 551 -4.27 -13.05 -10.17
CA LEU A 551 -4.18 -14.41 -9.61
C LEU A 551 -2.90 -15.15 -10.01
N VAL A 552 -2.27 -14.77 -11.11
CA VAL A 552 -1.04 -15.39 -11.65
C VAL A 552 -0.08 -14.35 -12.18
N GLY A 553 1.21 -14.66 -12.24
CA GLY A 553 2.20 -13.69 -12.70
C GLY A 553 2.41 -12.54 -11.72
N ARG A 554 2.89 -11.40 -12.22
CA ARG A 554 3.16 -10.17 -11.45
C ARG A 554 3.86 -10.48 -10.11
N HIS A 555 3.43 -9.90 -8.97
CA HIS A 555 4.00 -10.19 -7.65
C HIS A 555 3.34 -11.39 -6.93
N THR A 556 2.48 -12.16 -7.62
CA THR A 556 2.06 -13.48 -7.12
C THR A 556 3.14 -14.53 -7.34
N PHE A 557 3.98 -14.32 -8.37
CA PHE A 557 5.03 -15.22 -8.86
C PHE A 557 4.50 -16.60 -9.34
N ALA A 558 3.17 -16.76 -9.38
CA ALA A 558 2.53 -18.02 -9.67
C ALA A 558 2.40 -18.23 -11.18
N MET A 559 2.73 -19.43 -11.64
CA MET A 559 2.53 -19.85 -13.04
C MET A 559 1.17 -20.53 -13.27
N ARG A 560 0.39 -20.74 -12.21
CA ARG A 560 -0.95 -21.33 -12.25
C ARG A 560 -1.86 -20.65 -11.25
N ASP A 561 -3.13 -20.47 -11.61
CA ASP A 561 -4.15 -19.92 -10.73
C ASP A 561 -4.63 -20.96 -9.70
N PRO A 562 -5.51 -20.61 -8.74
CA PRO A 562 -6.07 -21.58 -7.79
C PRO A 562 -6.81 -22.76 -8.43
N GLU A 563 -7.38 -22.56 -9.61
CA GLU A 563 -8.03 -23.55 -10.47
C GLU A 563 -7.04 -24.38 -11.31
N ARG A 564 -5.73 -24.13 -11.15
CA ARG A 564 -4.59 -24.75 -11.84
C ARG A 564 -4.44 -24.40 -13.32
N VAL A 565 -5.11 -23.37 -13.81
CA VAL A 565 -4.96 -22.86 -15.18
C VAL A 565 -3.59 -22.20 -15.34
N PRO A 566 -2.78 -22.58 -16.34
CA PRO A 566 -1.47 -21.97 -16.58
C PRO A 566 -1.53 -20.51 -17.00
N ASN A 567 -0.51 -19.73 -16.59
CA ASN A 567 -0.30 -18.36 -17.06
C ASN A 567 0.22 -18.35 -18.51
N GLY A 568 -0.69 -18.48 -19.49
CA GLY A 568 -0.32 -18.47 -20.91
C GLY A 568 0.40 -17.19 -21.37
N ALA A 569 0.18 -16.05 -20.69
CA ALA A 569 0.84 -14.79 -21.04
C ALA A 569 2.37 -14.89 -20.94
N ALA A 570 2.89 -15.74 -20.04
CA ALA A 570 4.31 -16.01 -19.89
C ALA A 570 4.98 -16.57 -21.16
N CYS A 571 4.22 -17.29 -21.99
CA CYS A 571 4.76 -18.00 -23.16
C CYS A 571 4.60 -17.17 -24.45
N THR A 572 3.45 -16.50 -24.60
CA THR A 572 3.01 -15.90 -25.87
C THR A 572 3.94 -14.82 -26.44
N GLY A 573 4.76 -14.18 -25.60
CA GLY A 573 5.75 -13.20 -26.04
C GLY A 573 6.87 -13.79 -26.91
N CYS A 574 7.25 -15.05 -26.68
CA CYS A 574 8.32 -15.75 -27.39
C CYS A 574 7.81 -16.93 -28.23
N HIS A 575 6.67 -17.51 -27.86
CA HIS A 575 6.03 -18.63 -28.55
C HIS A 575 4.64 -18.22 -29.08
N PRO A 576 4.57 -17.56 -30.26
CA PRO A 576 3.30 -17.17 -30.85
C PRO A 576 2.43 -18.41 -31.13
N GLY A 577 1.23 -18.44 -30.57
CA GLY A 577 0.27 -19.53 -30.75
C GLY A 577 0.30 -20.60 -29.67
N ALA A 578 1.18 -20.51 -28.67
CA ALA A 578 1.04 -21.30 -27.45
C ALA A 578 -0.22 -20.84 -26.69
N THR A 579 -1.23 -21.71 -26.61
CA THR A 579 -2.47 -21.43 -25.86
C THR A 579 -2.43 -21.99 -24.44
N ASP A 580 -1.51 -22.93 -24.19
CA ASP A 580 -1.34 -23.68 -22.95
C ASP A 580 0.05 -24.36 -22.96
N LEU A 581 0.35 -25.11 -21.90
CA LEU A 581 1.59 -25.91 -21.79
C LEU A 581 1.55 -27.17 -22.67
N ASP A 582 0.37 -27.66 -23.02
CA ASP A 582 0.17 -28.88 -23.81
C ASP A 582 0.47 -28.64 -25.30
N SER A 583 0.56 -27.36 -25.69
CA SER A 583 0.96 -26.90 -27.02
C SER A 583 2.41 -27.28 -27.38
N PHE A 584 3.23 -27.67 -26.40
CA PHE A 584 4.64 -28.01 -26.59
C PHE A 584 4.83 -29.53 -26.63
N LEU A 585 4.73 -30.14 -27.81
CA LEU A 585 4.99 -31.58 -27.97
C LEU A 585 6.46 -31.92 -27.74
N ALA A 586 6.75 -32.97 -26.96
CA ALA A 586 8.10 -33.49 -26.79
C ALA A 586 8.70 -33.96 -28.11
N LEU A 587 10.03 -34.12 -28.18
CA LEU A 587 10.70 -34.56 -29.41
C LEU A 587 10.48 -36.05 -29.72
N GLY A 588 10.03 -36.82 -28.74
CA GLY A 588 9.69 -38.23 -28.86
C GLY A 588 9.22 -38.79 -27.52
N ASP A 589 8.90 -40.08 -27.54
CA ASP A 589 8.56 -40.93 -26.39
C ASP A 589 9.80 -41.11 -25.48
N TRP A 590 9.92 -40.25 -24.48
CA TRP A 590 11.06 -40.17 -23.57
C TRP A 590 10.94 -41.12 -22.39
N ASP A 591 9.73 -41.32 -21.88
CA ASP A 591 9.45 -42.20 -20.75
C ASP A 591 9.29 -43.67 -21.17
N GLY A 592 9.08 -43.95 -22.46
CA GLY A 592 9.00 -45.27 -23.06
C GLY A 592 7.62 -45.91 -22.98
N ASP A 593 6.55 -45.13 -22.81
CA ASP A 593 5.18 -45.64 -22.68
C ASP A 593 4.53 -45.99 -24.04
N GLY A 594 5.16 -45.59 -25.14
CA GLY A 594 4.72 -45.85 -26.51
C GLY A 594 3.91 -44.73 -27.15
N ALA A 595 3.69 -43.61 -26.46
CA ALA A 595 3.05 -42.40 -26.95
C ALA A 595 4.09 -41.27 -27.12
N ARG A 596 3.73 -40.27 -27.93
CA ARG A 596 4.49 -39.01 -27.99
C ARG A 596 3.55 -37.93 -27.48
N GLU A 597 3.88 -37.35 -26.34
CA GLU A 597 2.99 -36.51 -25.56
C GLU A 597 3.50 -35.07 -25.45
N ALA A 598 2.84 -34.24 -24.64
CA ALA A 598 3.36 -32.92 -24.31
C ALA A 598 4.68 -33.04 -23.53
N HIS A 599 5.54 -32.03 -23.66
CA HIS A 599 6.84 -31.97 -22.98
C HIS A 599 6.74 -32.21 -21.48
N VAL A 600 5.74 -31.60 -20.84
CA VAL A 600 5.47 -31.74 -19.40
C VAL A 600 5.09 -33.19 -19.06
N GLU A 601 4.22 -33.81 -19.86
CA GLU A 601 3.77 -35.20 -19.65
C GLU A 601 4.95 -36.19 -19.78
N GLU A 602 5.82 -35.99 -20.75
CA GLU A 602 6.99 -36.84 -21.00
C GLU A 602 8.07 -36.72 -19.91
N VAL A 603 8.19 -35.52 -19.30
CA VAL A 603 9.06 -35.32 -18.15
C VAL A 603 8.45 -35.95 -16.90
N ASP A 604 7.14 -35.85 -16.72
CA ASP A 604 6.43 -36.48 -15.60
C ASP A 604 6.57 -38.01 -15.65
N GLY A 605 6.40 -38.62 -16.82
CA GLY A 605 6.64 -40.06 -17.00
C GLY A 605 8.09 -40.47 -16.71
N LEU A 606 9.07 -39.64 -17.05
CA LEU A 606 10.47 -39.86 -16.67
C LEU A 606 10.70 -39.78 -15.16
N ILE A 607 10.05 -38.82 -14.48
CA ILE A 607 10.12 -38.67 -13.01
C ILE A 607 9.52 -39.92 -12.35
N ASP A 608 8.30 -40.31 -12.74
CA ASP A 608 7.61 -41.49 -12.20
C ASP A 608 8.45 -42.76 -12.38
N ARG A 609 9.04 -42.94 -13.57
CA ARG A 609 9.88 -44.11 -13.85
C ARG A 609 11.17 -44.12 -13.03
N LEU A 610 11.77 -42.96 -12.79
CA LEU A 610 12.96 -42.85 -11.94
C LEU A 610 12.59 -43.06 -10.46
N GLU A 611 11.46 -42.54 -10.01
CA GLU A 611 10.93 -42.76 -8.66
C GLU A 611 10.69 -44.24 -8.38
N ASP A 612 10.10 -44.97 -9.34
CA ASP A 612 9.94 -46.43 -9.27
C ASP A 612 11.30 -47.14 -9.11
N ASP A 613 12.30 -46.78 -9.91
CA ASP A 613 13.63 -47.41 -9.85
C ASP A 613 14.34 -47.12 -8.52
N VAL A 614 14.31 -45.86 -8.08
CA VAL A 614 14.87 -45.44 -6.78
C VAL A 614 14.18 -46.14 -5.63
N THR A 615 12.85 -46.23 -5.65
CA THR A 615 12.04 -46.90 -4.63
C THR A 615 12.34 -48.39 -4.56
N ASN A 616 12.44 -49.07 -5.71
CA ASN A 616 12.75 -50.50 -5.74
C ASN A 616 14.11 -50.80 -5.09
N VAL A 617 15.14 -49.98 -5.36
CA VAL A 617 16.46 -50.17 -4.74
C VAL A 617 16.44 -49.79 -3.25
N ALA A 618 15.71 -48.72 -2.88
CA ALA A 618 15.58 -48.31 -1.48
C ALA A 618 14.91 -49.39 -0.62
N ASN A 619 13.88 -50.07 -1.13
CA ASN A 619 13.16 -51.13 -0.43
C ASN A 619 14.02 -52.35 -0.09
N ASP A 620 15.09 -52.58 -0.86
CA ASP A 620 16.04 -53.68 -0.62
C ASP A 620 17.08 -53.33 0.47
N LEU A 621 17.09 -52.10 0.98
CA LEU A 621 18.01 -51.66 2.03
C LEU A 621 17.49 -52.00 3.43
N GLU A 622 18.40 -52.44 4.30
CA GLU A 622 18.13 -52.59 5.72
C GLU A 622 18.28 -51.23 6.44
N SER A 623 17.35 -50.90 7.33
CA SER A 623 17.43 -49.71 8.19
C SER A 623 17.29 -50.12 9.65
N ASP A 624 18.24 -49.69 10.49
CA ASP A 624 18.16 -49.86 11.95
C ASP A 624 17.33 -48.75 12.63
N ALA A 625 16.82 -47.78 11.86
CA ALA A 625 16.04 -46.67 12.38
C ALA A 625 14.71 -47.14 12.99
N CYS A 626 14.35 -46.54 14.13
CA CYS A 626 13.08 -46.73 14.81
C CYS A 626 12.61 -48.19 14.99
N GLY A 627 13.57 -49.09 15.24
CA GLY A 627 13.29 -50.50 15.52
C GLY A 627 13.17 -51.38 14.29
N GLY A 628 13.82 -51.02 13.18
CA GLY A 628 13.89 -51.87 11.98
C GLY A 628 12.77 -51.59 10.98
N ARG A 629 12.34 -50.33 10.83
CA ARG A 629 11.32 -49.98 9.83
C ARG A 629 11.88 -50.20 8.43
N GLU A 630 11.08 -50.82 7.57
CA GLU A 630 11.45 -51.06 6.17
C GLU A 630 11.34 -49.74 5.37
N PRO A 631 12.36 -49.38 4.57
CA PRO A 631 12.26 -48.27 3.63
C PRO A 631 11.18 -48.53 2.58
N ALA A 632 10.53 -47.44 2.16
CA ALA A 632 9.58 -47.40 1.05
C ALA A 632 10.03 -46.44 -0.07
N GLY A 633 11.21 -45.82 0.05
CA GLY A 633 11.71 -44.83 -0.89
C GLY A 633 12.83 -43.97 -0.32
N VAL A 634 13.10 -42.85 -0.99
CA VAL A 634 14.03 -41.80 -0.52
C VAL A 634 13.32 -40.44 -0.44
N GLY A 635 13.81 -39.58 0.44
CA GLY A 635 13.33 -38.21 0.61
C GLY A 635 14.44 -37.29 1.07
N GLU A 636 14.07 -36.14 1.62
CA GLU A 636 15.01 -35.19 2.21
C GLU A 636 14.61 -34.81 3.62
N SER A 637 15.60 -34.79 4.51
CA SER A 637 15.45 -34.30 5.87
C SER A 637 16.74 -33.62 6.32
N ALA A 638 16.61 -32.44 6.90
CA ALA A 638 17.72 -31.60 7.38
C ALA A 638 18.84 -31.41 6.34
N GLY A 639 18.47 -31.20 5.07
CA GLY A 639 19.37 -30.97 3.94
C GLY A 639 20.08 -32.22 3.41
N ARG A 640 19.64 -33.42 3.81
CA ARG A 640 20.26 -34.70 3.42
C ARG A 640 19.27 -35.65 2.78
N ILE A 641 19.74 -36.50 1.88
CA ILE A 641 18.97 -37.59 1.28
C ILE A 641 18.84 -38.71 2.31
N VAL A 642 17.59 -39.09 2.60
CA VAL A 642 17.23 -40.04 3.65
C VAL A 642 16.33 -41.14 3.12
N LEU A 643 16.31 -42.27 3.81
CA LEU A 643 15.33 -43.32 3.60
C LEU A 643 14.00 -42.92 4.25
N VAL A 644 12.90 -43.10 3.54
CA VAL A 644 11.55 -42.74 4.01
C VAL A 644 10.62 -43.93 4.09
N ASP A 645 9.56 -43.81 4.88
CA ASP A 645 8.48 -44.79 4.96
C ASP A 645 7.42 -44.59 3.86
N GLY A 646 6.37 -45.43 3.87
CA GLY A 646 5.29 -45.37 2.87
C GLY A 646 4.41 -44.10 2.95
N ALA A 647 4.60 -43.26 3.97
CA ALA A 647 4.00 -41.93 4.08
C ALA A 647 4.96 -40.81 3.63
N GLY A 648 6.18 -41.16 3.21
CA GLY A 648 7.21 -40.21 2.82
C GLY A 648 7.94 -39.54 4.00
N LEU A 649 7.75 -40.03 5.23
CA LEU A 649 8.43 -39.51 6.41
C LEU A 649 9.80 -40.17 6.57
N ASP A 650 10.79 -39.41 7.03
CA ASP A 650 12.12 -39.93 7.37
C ASP A 650 11.98 -41.15 8.30
N LEU A 651 12.59 -42.29 7.99
CA LEU A 651 12.49 -43.48 8.84
C LEU A 651 13.06 -43.25 10.26
N GLY A 652 13.86 -42.20 10.43
CA GLY A 652 14.36 -41.71 11.71
C GLY A 652 13.34 -40.98 12.57
N ASP A 653 12.20 -40.56 12.00
CA ASP A 653 11.05 -39.99 12.72
C ASP A 653 10.22 -41.13 13.34
N CYS A 654 10.60 -41.50 14.55
CA CYS A 654 10.02 -42.64 15.25
C CYS A 654 8.59 -42.36 15.70
N ASN A 655 8.24 -41.10 15.94
CA ASN A 655 6.95 -40.70 16.46
C ASN A 655 5.94 -40.34 15.33
N GLY A 656 6.43 -40.06 14.12
CA GLY A 656 5.63 -39.78 12.93
C GLY A 656 5.04 -38.36 12.88
N ASP A 657 5.67 -37.39 13.57
CA ASP A 657 5.23 -35.99 13.60
C ASP A 657 5.79 -35.14 12.45
N GLY A 658 6.62 -35.74 11.58
CA GLY A 658 7.27 -35.12 10.45
C GLY A 658 8.55 -34.37 10.79
N ARG A 659 9.08 -34.51 12.02
CA ARG A 659 10.30 -33.86 12.47
C ARG A 659 11.25 -34.89 13.10
N ILE A 660 12.54 -34.56 13.09
CA ILE A 660 13.54 -35.35 13.82
C ILE A 660 13.77 -34.68 15.18
N GLY A 661 13.21 -35.29 16.22
CA GLY A 661 13.37 -34.88 17.61
C GLY A 661 14.79 -35.07 18.15
N ALA A 662 15.03 -34.58 19.38
CA ALA A 662 16.34 -34.65 20.03
C ALA A 662 16.79 -36.09 20.37
N ASP A 663 15.84 -37.01 20.47
CA ASP A 663 16.02 -38.45 20.71
C ASP A 663 15.91 -39.29 19.44
N GLU A 664 15.68 -38.65 18.30
CA GLU A 664 15.58 -39.26 16.99
C GLU A 664 16.83 -38.97 16.16
N SER A 665 17.03 -39.74 15.11
CA SER A 665 18.15 -39.55 14.19
C SER A 665 17.72 -39.93 12.81
N SER A 666 17.86 -38.97 11.90
CA SER A 666 17.56 -39.11 10.48
C SER A 666 18.21 -40.36 9.87
N ALA A 667 17.43 -41.12 9.10
CA ALA A 667 17.86 -42.33 8.41
C ALA A 667 18.58 -41.98 7.10
N VAL A 668 19.74 -41.32 7.21
CA VAL A 668 20.55 -40.87 6.08
C VAL A 668 20.96 -42.04 5.18
N LEU A 669 20.88 -41.84 3.86
CA LEU A 669 21.23 -42.85 2.86
C LEU A 669 22.67 -43.40 3.08
N PRO A 670 22.89 -44.72 3.14
CA PRO A 670 24.20 -45.28 3.46
C PRO A 670 25.31 -44.85 2.48
N ALA A 671 26.53 -44.68 2.99
CA ALA A 671 27.68 -44.14 2.23
C ALA A 671 28.15 -45.01 1.06
N ASP A 672 27.87 -46.31 1.09
CA ASP A 672 28.17 -47.27 0.02
C ASP A 672 27.15 -47.26 -1.12
N GLN A 673 26.00 -46.63 -0.94
CA GLN A 673 24.94 -46.48 -1.95
C GLN A 673 25.17 -45.28 -2.88
N GLY A 674 26.34 -45.23 -3.54
CA GLY A 674 26.76 -44.11 -4.39
C GLY A 674 25.86 -43.88 -5.62
N ASP A 675 25.48 -44.95 -6.32
CA ASP A 675 24.65 -44.87 -7.52
C ASP A 675 23.20 -44.46 -7.17
N LEU A 676 22.67 -45.02 -6.07
CA LEU A 676 21.36 -44.63 -5.55
C LEU A 676 21.34 -43.16 -5.09
N TYR A 677 22.42 -42.65 -4.51
CA TYR A 677 22.53 -41.23 -4.17
C TYR A 677 22.42 -40.33 -5.41
N GLU A 678 23.16 -40.66 -6.48
CA GLU A 678 23.13 -39.84 -7.72
C GLU A 678 21.75 -39.87 -8.39
N ALA A 679 21.10 -41.04 -8.42
CA ALA A 679 19.73 -41.18 -8.93
C ALA A 679 18.69 -40.45 -8.06
N ALA A 680 18.78 -40.60 -6.74
CA ALA A 680 17.93 -39.89 -5.79
C ALA A 680 18.13 -38.38 -5.89
N PHE A 681 19.36 -37.91 -6.09
CA PHE A 681 19.65 -36.50 -6.30
C PHE A 681 18.94 -35.99 -7.56
N ALA A 682 19.06 -36.68 -8.70
CA ALA A 682 18.40 -36.29 -9.94
C ALA A 682 16.86 -36.29 -9.82
N LEU A 683 16.30 -37.27 -9.10
CA LEU A 683 14.86 -37.33 -8.80
C LEU A 683 14.42 -36.14 -7.95
N LEU A 684 15.13 -35.86 -6.86
CA LEU A 684 14.82 -34.73 -5.97
C LEU A 684 15.04 -33.39 -6.68
N GLU A 685 16.04 -33.29 -7.55
CA GLU A 685 16.29 -32.09 -8.35
C GLU A 685 15.11 -31.79 -9.28
N ALA A 686 14.63 -32.77 -10.04
CA ALA A 686 13.50 -32.58 -10.95
C ALA A 686 12.17 -32.34 -10.22
N THR A 687 11.89 -33.09 -9.16
CA THR A 687 10.64 -32.94 -8.38
C THR A 687 10.59 -31.64 -7.59
N ARG A 688 11.73 -31.15 -7.06
CA ARG A 688 11.81 -29.88 -6.32
C ARG A 688 11.90 -28.66 -7.23
N ASP A 689 12.48 -28.81 -8.41
CA ASP A 689 12.39 -27.81 -9.45
C ASP A 689 10.93 -27.47 -9.77
N GLY A 690 10.10 -28.50 -9.93
CA GLY A 690 8.65 -28.38 -10.08
C GLY A 690 8.21 -27.66 -11.36
N SER A 691 9.13 -27.42 -12.29
CA SER A 691 8.83 -26.83 -13.59
C SER A 691 8.42 -27.86 -14.64
N HIS A 692 8.56 -29.16 -14.32
CA HIS A 692 8.28 -30.27 -15.24
C HIS A 692 9.07 -30.11 -16.55
N GLY A 693 10.36 -29.80 -16.42
CA GLY A 693 11.29 -29.60 -17.53
C GLY A 693 11.17 -28.27 -18.24
N LEU A 694 10.36 -27.31 -17.78
CA LEU A 694 10.25 -26.01 -18.45
C LEU A 694 11.44 -25.07 -18.17
N HIS A 695 12.12 -25.22 -17.04
CA HIS A 695 13.33 -24.44 -16.72
C HIS A 695 14.54 -24.83 -17.59
N ASP A 696 14.67 -26.11 -17.92
CA ASP A 696 15.57 -26.60 -18.97
C ASP A 696 14.91 -27.75 -19.76
N PRO A 697 14.26 -27.46 -20.90
CA PRO A 697 13.58 -28.47 -21.71
C PRO A 697 14.52 -29.45 -22.41
N VAL A 698 15.84 -29.31 -22.25
CA VAL A 698 16.83 -30.18 -22.85
C VAL A 698 17.69 -30.90 -21.81
N GLY A 699 18.25 -30.17 -20.86
CA GLY A 699 19.13 -30.70 -19.82
C GLY A 699 18.40 -31.66 -18.88
N GLN A 700 17.26 -31.22 -18.32
CA GLN A 700 16.55 -31.98 -17.29
C GLN A 700 16.05 -33.36 -17.77
N PRO A 701 15.34 -33.50 -18.92
CA PRO A 701 14.94 -34.82 -19.43
C PRO A 701 16.14 -35.74 -19.68
N ARG A 702 17.26 -35.19 -20.16
CA ARG A 702 18.49 -35.96 -20.38
C ARG A 702 19.14 -36.40 -19.06
N GLY A 703 19.07 -35.57 -18.02
CA GLY A 703 19.52 -35.92 -16.67
C GLY A 703 18.75 -37.12 -16.11
N LEU A 704 17.42 -37.05 -16.18
CA LEU A 704 16.52 -38.13 -15.76
C LEU A 704 16.78 -39.43 -16.53
N GLN A 705 16.88 -39.36 -17.86
CA GLN A 705 17.21 -40.54 -18.68
C GLN A 705 18.57 -41.16 -18.30
N ARG A 706 19.60 -40.34 -18.03
CA ARG A 706 20.90 -40.85 -17.55
C ARG A 706 20.74 -41.58 -16.22
N ALA A 707 20.01 -41.00 -15.27
CA ALA A 707 19.75 -41.62 -13.97
C ALA A 707 19.01 -42.97 -14.13
N ILE A 708 17.96 -43.05 -14.94
CA ILE A 708 17.23 -44.29 -15.23
C ILE A 708 18.15 -45.36 -15.83
N THR A 709 19.00 -44.98 -16.80
CA THR A 709 19.93 -45.94 -17.43
C THR A 709 20.99 -46.48 -16.47
N SER A 710 21.29 -45.78 -15.37
CA SER A 710 22.23 -46.25 -14.35
C SER A 710 21.74 -47.51 -13.64
N PHE A 711 20.42 -47.73 -13.57
CA PHE A 711 19.80 -48.96 -13.05
C PHE A 711 19.76 -50.11 -14.07
N GLY A 712 20.40 -49.97 -15.23
CA GLY A 712 20.48 -51.02 -16.25
C GLY A 712 19.22 -51.17 -17.12
N ARG A 713 18.26 -50.23 -17.04
CA ARG A 713 17.13 -50.17 -17.98
C ARG A 713 17.61 -49.75 -19.37
N SER A 714 16.98 -50.32 -20.41
CA SER A 714 17.22 -49.87 -21.79
C SER A 714 16.86 -48.39 -21.92
N PRO A 715 17.71 -47.57 -22.55
CA PRO A 715 17.34 -46.19 -22.85
C PRO A 715 16.09 -46.17 -23.74
N ALA A 716 15.17 -45.26 -23.46
CA ALA A 716 14.07 -44.92 -24.37
C ALA A 716 14.65 -44.53 -25.75
N PRO A 717 13.84 -44.56 -26.84
CA PRO A 717 14.30 -44.17 -28.17
C PRO A 717 15.07 -42.85 -28.13
N ALA A 718 16.36 -42.93 -28.50
CA ALA A 718 17.30 -41.84 -28.26
C ALA A 718 16.84 -40.53 -28.92
N TRP A 719 17.09 -39.43 -28.20
CA TRP A 719 17.17 -38.07 -28.73
C TRP A 719 17.97 -38.06 -30.06
N ASP A 720 17.32 -38.08 -31.22
CA ASP A 720 17.99 -37.78 -32.49
C ASP A 720 18.31 -36.28 -32.48
N ARG A 721 19.59 -35.92 -32.60
CA ARG A 721 20.14 -34.56 -32.44
C ARG A 721 19.74 -33.59 -33.57
N ARG A 722 18.55 -33.69 -34.14
CA ARG A 722 18.12 -32.84 -35.25
C ARG A 722 17.32 -31.63 -34.81
#